data_AF-K1VRJ3-F1
#
_entry.id   AF-K1VRJ3-F1
#
_cell.length_a   1.000
_cell.length_b   1.000
_cell.length_c   1.000
_cell.angle_alpha   90.00
_cell.angle_beta   90.00
_cell.angle_gamma   90.00
#
_symmetry.space_group_name_H-M   'P 1'
#
loop_
_entity.id
_entity.type
_entity.pdbx_description
1 polymer ?
#
loop_
_entity_poly.entity_id
_entity_poly.type
_entity_poly.pdbx_seq_one_letter_code
_entity_poly.pdbx_strand_id
1 'polypeptide(L)'
;MVRLSSHAPKRRQASVDNHDEEGDVDDVNLSSTVDNFMLLAESSHQLWVDPLFKVDFFQELKKWRTVQPAQAPWVSTYGNIHLPVVILVNCLKAINCQHIILKEYGQKLPLLVDLLGSEPAPPHPLSTINIWDIGMTFKSPVIFLFAPVDNVDKTMQSYPMVIPGSLDYGSLLVDINYAGQQYRVKIYPRLVHVIKSFNSRLQGEPITSLFGLRRRLTACDKMIHNINSVNPLELGGFRIEVTVNSPTLAAAKQHVDTLPFFNINWWINPPQAYQSYAVDIKVLPKSALVDNARWVYQRAVDLKLISGGNTSTPTRRQKQVSTDVLAALGWNAGKGRPTKSLSSTAWWRGQQSTVDNVDRLDPFSITTQHVAVLNWLTRSYSGKVGIRRLLKIIRAELGCVPCQQTVNSSAHVDQVHGYHVWAWSPFRLRCVAPSCQHNLYEAGAFRWFAQLVNTGQLTRQAIGMSTLPATEGDDIINTLTQPDVDQSTVDTSTSTYDHLVNTFKTKDTIKGLLAIARGQLPGRRLQCQVNSQDDKHRYNIHGWNPFRMRCAVSTCHHNMTHTETFNFIAQLVDSGQLTRESVCLPPLSINNININLPPPVNTLNLSVNLLSLVNSVPSQPSVPVLYKTNWIRPDGSCMFSAIAKAMGALTGPNVIRTAGIVWMREHSEQYQLLMEDDMSLDTYLDRMSDLSTFGDHAILHALCQLYQLSVVILKVDNGESSWLQVSLEDGDPEFVIWLHLTGEHYENLLTERQVKF
;
A
#
# COMPACT_ATOMS: atom_id res chain seq x y z
N MET A 1 -26.96 14.18 27.46
CA MET A 1 -26.94 15.61 27.81
C MET A 1 -26.57 16.42 26.57
N VAL A 2 -26.90 17.70 26.54
CA VAL A 2 -26.51 18.66 25.49
C VAL A 2 -25.89 19.89 26.16
N ARG A 3 -24.97 20.56 25.48
CA ARG A 3 -24.28 21.76 25.94
C ARG A 3 -24.85 22.99 25.23
N LEU A 4 -25.35 23.99 25.93
CA LEU A 4 -25.70 25.26 25.29
C LEU A 4 -24.46 25.90 24.68
N SER A 5 -24.63 26.47 23.49
CA SER A 5 -23.53 27.12 22.78
C SER A 5 -23.17 28.46 23.42
N SER A 6 -21.88 28.66 23.68
CA SER A 6 -21.32 29.91 24.24
C SER A 6 -20.57 30.76 23.22
N HIS A 7 -20.59 30.34 21.97
CA HIS A 7 -19.88 30.97 20.86
C HIS A 7 -20.82 31.26 19.70
N ALA A 8 -20.44 32.26 18.91
CA ALA A 8 -21.12 32.52 17.66
C ALA A 8 -20.87 31.35 16.68
N PRO A 9 -21.85 31.06 15.82
CA PRO A 9 -21.62 30.34 14.57
C PRO A 9 -20.36 30.88 13.90
N LYS A 10 -19.45 30.00 13.46
CA LYS A 10 -18.35 30.40 12.57
C LYS A 10 -18.95 30.81 11.22
N ARG A 11 -19.35 32.08 11.08
CA ARG A 11 -19.82 32.67 9.82
C ARG A 11 -18.61 32.98 8.94
N ARG A 12 -18.62 32.59 7.67
CA ARG A 12 -17.66 33.13 6.70
C ARG A 12 -17.96 34.62 6.54
N GLN A 13 -17.04 35.50 6.93
CA GLN A 13 -17.09 36.87 6.47
C GLN A 13 -16.88 36.86 4.97
N ALA A 14 -17.78 37.49 4.21
CA ALA A 14 -17.48 37.89 2.84
C ALA A 14 -16.41 38.99 2.90
N SER A 15 -15.15 38.63 3.10
CA SER A 15 -14.05 39.56 2.91
C SER A 15 -13.75 39.63 1.43
N VAL A 16 -14.16 40.73 0.81
CA VAL A 16 -13.45 41.30 -0.33
C VAL A 16 -12.00 41.46 0.12
N ASP A 17 -11.06 40.85 -0.60
CA ASP A 17 -9.61 40.90 -0.38
C ASP A 17 -9.08 40.17 0.87
N ASN A 18 -9.02 38.83 0.83
CA ASN A 18 -7.88 38.04 1.35
C ASN A 18 -8.09 36.53 1.07
N HIS A 19 -7.15 35.92 0.35
CA HIS A 19 -7.28 34.57 -0.23
C HIS A 19 -6.93 33.38 0.71
N ASP A 20 -6.81 33.57 2.03
CA ASP A 20 -6.06 32.61 2.86
C ASP A 20 -6.78 32.04 4.12
N GLU A 21 -8.10 32.13 4.25
CA GLU A 21 -8.82 31.45 5.35
C GLU A 21 -9.83 30.38 4.88
N GLU A 22 -9.31 29.21 4.52
CA GLU A 22 -10.09 28.00 4.22
C GLU A 22 -10.48 27.24 5.51
N GLY A 23 -11.68 27.56 6.03
CA GLY A 23 -12.46 26.64 6.88
C GLY A 23 -13.17 25.58 6.02
N ASP A 24 -13.48 24.43 6.65
CA ASP A 24 -14.19 23.27 6.07
C ASP A 24 -15.25 23.72 5.05
N VAL A 25 -15.01 23.39 3.77
CA VAL A 25 -15.72 23.93 2.59
C VAL A 25 -17.13 23.31 2.40
N ASP A 26 -17.56 22.49 3.36
CA ASP A 26 -18.89 21.88 3.42
C ASP A 26 -20.01 22.92 3.69
N ASP A 27 -19.67 24.17 4.05
CA ASP A 27 -20.62 25.21 4.44
C ASP A 27 -21.17 26.11 3.30
N VAL A 28 -20.67 25.98 2.07
CA VAL A 28 -20.92 26.99 1.01
C VAL A 28 -22.40 27.06 0.56
N ASN A 29 -23.14 25.94 0.57
CA ASN A 29 -24.55 25.93 0.16
C ASN A 29 -25.55 25.97 1.32
N LEU A 30 -25.13 25.65 2.55
CA LEU A 30 -25.99 25.77 3.74
C LEU A 30 -26.03 27.20 4.29
N SER A 31 -24.93 27.95 4.10
CA SER A 31 -24.71 29.29 4.67
C SER A 31 -25.89 30.21 4.39
N SER A 32 -26.26 30.49 3.14
CA SER A 32 -27.28 31.52 2.88
C SER A 32 -28.66 31.28 3.52
N THR A 33 -29.04 30.02 3.80
CA THR A 33 -30.36 29.68 4.38
C THR A 33 -30.31 29.50 5.91
N VAL A 34 -29.19 29.01 6.45
CA VAL A 34 -29.03 28.74 7.90
C VAL A 34 -28.27 29.87 8.62
N ASP A 35 -27.67 30.83 7.91
CA ASP A 35 -26.90 31.95 8.49
C ASP A 35 -27.75 32.82 9.43
N ASN A 36 -29.07 32.81 9.26
CA ASN A 36 -30.03 33.51 10.12
C ASN A 36 -30.42 32.72 11.37
N PHE A 37 -29.99 31.48 11.55
CA PHE A 37 -30.32 30.66 12.72
C PHE A 37 -29.32 30.87 13.86
N MET A 38 -29.80 30.75 15.09
CA MET A 38 -28.99 30.73 16.30
C MET A 38 -28.54 29.29 16.59
N LEU A 39 -27.24 29.10 16.82
CA LEU A 39 -26.71 27.87 17.40
C LEU A 39 -27.13 27.80 18.88
N LEU A 40 -28.14 26.97 19.17
CA LEU A 40 -28.74 26.87 20.50
C LEU A 40 -27.90 25.98 21.42
N ALA A 41 -27.57 24.78 20.94
CA ALA A 41 -26.91 23.74 21.72
C ALA A 41 -26.06 22.82 20.82
N GLU A 42 -25.17 22.08 21.47
CA GLU A 42 -24.22 21.17 20.85
C GLU A 42 -24.10 19.88 21.67
N SER A 43 -23.94 18.77 20.97
CA SER A 43 -23.54 17.46 21.51
C SER A 43 -22.62 16.81 20.47
N SER A 44 -22.85 15.55 20.08
CA SER A 44 -22.32 15.00 18.82
C SER A 44 -22.83 15.76 17.59
N HIS A 45 -23.94 16.48 17.72
CA HIS A 45 -24.59 17.26 16.66
C HIS A 45 -24.81 18.71 17.11
N GLN A 46 -24.97 19.61 16.14
CA GLN A 46 -25.34 20.99 16.40
C GLN A 46 -26.86 21.17 16.25
N LEU A 47 -27.46 21.88 17.20
CA LEU A 47 -28.88 22.20 17.24
C LEU A 47 -29.06 23.70 16.99
N TRP A 48 -29.82 24.01 15.94
CA TRP A 48 -30.05 25.37 15.48
C TRP A 48 -31.54 25.69 15.52
N VAL A 49 -31.87 26.91 15.92
CA VAL A 49 -33.24 27.43 16.02
C VAL A 49 -33.32 28.84 15.49
N ASP A 50 -34.51 29.28 15.11
CA ASP A 50 -34.74 30.68 14.76
C ASP A 50 -34.43 31.59 15.97
N PRO A 51 -33.68 32.70 15.81
CA PRO A 51 -33.36 33.63 16.89
C PRO A 51 -34.60 34.20 17.60
N LEU A 52 -35.78 34.22 16.96
CA LEU A 52 -37.04 34.65 17.57
C LEU A 52 -37.37 33.84 18.83
N PHE A 53 -36.98 32.56 18.88
CA PHE A 53 -37.27 31.68 20.01
C PHE A 53 -36.36 31.93 21.22
N LYS A 54 -35.29 32.72 21.07
CA LYS A 54 -34.25 32.84 22.10
C LYS A 54 -34.81 33.39 23.41
N VAL A 55 -35.54 34.50 23.37
CA VAL A 55 -36.02 35.17 24.59
C VAL A 55 -36.92 34.23 25.39
N ASP A 56 -37.93 33.66 24.74
CA ASP A 56 -38.91 32.79 25.37
C ASP A 56 -38.28 31.48 25.84
N PHE A 57 -37.35 30.91 25.05
CA PHE A 57 -36.62 29.71 25.44
C PHE A 57 -35.87 29.91 26.77
N PHE A 58 -35.17 31.03 26.93
CA PHE A 58 -34.42 31.31 28.17
C PHE A 58 -35.32 31.72 29.32
N GLN A 59 -36.49 32.34 29.08
CA GLN A 59 -37.50 32.57 30.12
C GLN A 59 -38.02 31.24 30.68
N GLU A 60 -38.30 30.27 29.80
CA GLU A 60 -38.74 28.94 30.22
C GLU A 60 -37.61 28.17 30.91
N LEU A 61 -36.40 28.18 30.35
CA LEU A 61 -35.25 27.46 30.92
C LEU A 61 -34.88 27.97 32.33
N LYS A 62 -35.06 29.26 32.60
CA LYS A 62 -34.80 29.86 33.93
C LYS A 62 -35.68 29.29 35.05
N LYS A 63 -36.82 28.65 34.73
CA LYS A 63 -37.65 27.92 35.71
C LYS A 63 -36.96 26.66 36.24
N TRP A 64 -36.05 26.09 35.45
CA TRP A 64 -35.40 24.81 35.73
C TRP A 64 -33.94 24.95 36.15
N ARG A 65 -33.28 26.03 35.72
CA ARG A 65 -31.84 26.23 35.98
C ARG A 65 -31.45 27.70 35.96
N THR A 66 -30.46 28.06 36.78
CA THR A 66 -29.77 29.35 36.66
C THR A 66 -28.97 29.41 35.36
N VAL A 67 -29.39 30.32 34.48
CA VAL A 67 -28.79 30.52 33.16
C VAL A 67 -28.91 31.98 32.73
N GLN A 68 -27.91 32.51 32.03
CA GLN A 68 -27.96 33.83 31.42
C GLN A 68 -27.82 33.74 29.90
N PRO A 69 -28.80 34.24 29.11
CA PRO A 69 -28.65 34.34 27.67
C PRO A 69 -27.57 35.37 27.33
N ALA A 70 -26.83 35.13 26.24
CA ALA A 70 -25.94 36.14 25.69
C ALA A 70 -26.76 37.31 25.11
N GLN A 71 -26.20 38.52 25.03
CA GLN A 71 -26.88 39.64 24.36
C GLN A 71 -26.98 39.45 22.84
N ALA A 72 -25.93 38.92 22.21
CA ALA A 72 -25.90 38.73 20.76
C ALA A 72 -26.95 37.68 20.30
N PRO A 73 -27.86 37.98 19.36
CA PRO A 73 -28.99 37.11 19.03
C PRO A 73 -28.59 35.74 18.45
N TRP A 74 -27.40 35.64 17.86
CA TRP A 74 -26.83 34.40 17.31
C TRP A 74 -26.03 33.57 18.31
N VAL A 75 -25.81 34.05 19.54
CA VAL A 75 -25.14 33.30 20.61
C VAL A 75 -26.16 32.91 21.66
N SER A 76 -26.21 31.63 22.05
CA SER A 76 -27.19 31.14 23.02
C SER A 76 -26.93 31.68 24.43
N THR A 77 -25.80 31.38 25.05
CA THR A 77 -25.47 31.76 26.45
C THR A 77 -24.03 32.28 26.58
N TYR A 78 -23.68 32.92 27.70
CA TYR A 78 -22.29 33.31 28.00
C TYR A 78 -21.41 32.13 28.46
N GLY A 79 -21.99 31.12 29.11
CA GLY A 79 -21.25 30.06 29.79
C GLY A 79 -21.46 28.66 29.18
N ASN A 80 -20.58 27.72 29.48
CA ASN A 80 -20.70 26.33 29.02
C ASN A 80 -21.67 25.54 29.90
N ILE A 81 -22.98 25.65 29.63
CA ILE A 81 -24.04 25.03 30.43
C ILE A 81 -24.47 23.70 29.81
N HIS A 82 -24.42 22.62 30.59
CA HIS A 82 -24.86 21.28 30.16
C HIS A 82 -26.24 20.96 30.71
N LEU A 83 -27.22 20.63 29.86
CA LEU A 83 -28.57 20.29 30.26
C LEU A 83 -29.00 18.86 29.84
N PRO A 84 -29.88 18.21 30.61
CA PRO A 84 -30.60 17.03 30.14
C PRO A 84 -31.41 17.35 28.88
N VAL A 85 -31.42 16.40 27.92
CA VAL A 85 -32.17 16.55 26.66
C VAL A 85 -33.66 16.76 26.91
N VAL A 86 -34.21 16.08 27.92
CA VAL A 86 -35.62 16.23 28.30
C VAL A 86 -35.97 17.67 28.70
N ILE A 87 -35.07 18.39 29.38
CA ILE A 87 -35.28 19.79 29.73
C ILE A 87 -35.23 20.66 28.47
N LEU A 88 -34.26 20.41 27.57
CA LEU A 88 -34.18 21.13 26.29
C LEU A 88 -35.49 21.01 25.51
N VAL A 89 -35.96 19.77 25.33
CA VAL A 89 -37.17 19.46 24.56
C VAL A 89 -38.41 20.04 25.23
N ASN A 90 -38.52 19.98 26.55
CA ASN A 90 -39.63 20.58 27.27
C ASN A 90 -39.67 22.10 27.07
N CYS A 91 -38.53 22.79 27.15
CA CYS A 91 -38.46 24.24 26.90
C CYS A 91 -38.84 24.59 25.46
N LEU A 92 -38.35 23.82 24.47
CA LEU A 92 -38.70 24.02 23.06
C LEU A 92 -40.19 23.79 22.79
N LYS A 93 -40.80 22.77 23.42
CA LYS A 93 -42.24 22.51 23.31
C LYS A 93 -43.08 23.62 23.95
N ALA A 94 -42.67 24.11 25.12
CA ALA A 94 -43.39 25.16 25.86
C ALA A 94 -43.47 26.48 25.08
N ILE A 95 -42.45 26.80 24.28
CA ILE A 95 -42.42 28.00 23.41
C ILE A 95 -42.97 27.73 22.02
N ASN A 96 -43.59 26.57 21.79
CA ASN A 96 -44.14 26.16 20.50
C ASN A 96 -43.11 26.16 19.35
N CYS A 97 -41.85 25.81 19.63
CA CYS A 97 -40.83 25.63 18.61
C CYS A 97 -41.09 24.31 17.85
N GLN A 98 -41.67 24.42 16.66
CA GLN A 98 -42.09 23.27 15.84
C GLN A 98 -40.94 22.62 15.07
N HIS A 99 -39.87 23.37 14.77
CA HIS A 99 -38.80 22.91 13.90
C HIS A 99 -37.43 23.31 14.45
N ILE A 100 -36.48 22.39 14.33
CA ILE A 100 -35.07 22.59 14.62
C ILE A 100 -34.27 22.19 13.39
N ILE A 101 -33.12 22.81 13.18
CA ILE A 101 -32.13 22.30 12.23
C ILE A 101 -31.11 21.50 13.02
N LEU A 102 -30.97 20.23 12.65
CA LEU A 102 -29.97 19.33 13.21
C LEU A 102 -28.84 19.18 12.19
N LYS A 103 -27.63 19.56 12.58
CA LYS A 103 -26.43 19.37 11.76
C LYS A 103 -25.56 18.30 12.40
N GLU A 104 -25.48 17.14 11.75
CA GLU A 104 -24.70 16.01 12.21
C GLU A 104 -23.35 15.96 11.51
N TYR A 105 -22.25 15.94 12.26
CA TYR A 105 -20.90 15.77 11.70
C TYR A 105 -20.32 14.43 12.12
N GLY A 106 -19.79 13.68 11.15
CA GLY A 106 -19.01 12.47 11.43
C GLY A 106 -19.82 11.25 11.90
N GLN A 107 -21.13 11.38 12.07
CA GLN A 107 -22.02 10.23 12.25
C GLN A 107 -22.38 9.65 10.89
N LYS A 108 -22.13 8.35 10.70
CA LYS A 108 -22.43 7.63 9.45
C LYS A 108 -23.28 6.41 9.81
N LEU A 109 -24.53 6.41 9.36
CA LEU A 109 -25.45 5.30 9.57
C LEU A 109 -25.47 4.43 8.30
N PRO A 110 -25.24 3.10 8.41
CA PRO A 110 -25.45 2.22 7.28
C PRO A 110 -26.92 2.24 6.87
N LEU A 111 -27.19 2.41 5.57
CA LEU A 111 -28.55 2.45 5.01
C LEU A 111 -29.14 1.03 4.85
N LEU A 112 -29.10 0.25 5.93
CA LEU A 112 -29.70 -1.08 6.02
C LEU A 112 -31.11 -0.94 6.61
N VAL A 113 -32.07 -1.68 6.05
CA VAL A 113 -33.48 -1.63 6.46
C VAL A 113 -33.63 -1.84 7.97
N ASP A 114 -32.88 -2.80 8.52
CA ASP A 114 -32.94 -3.15 9.95
C ASP A 114 -32.34 -2.08 10.89
N LEU A 115 -31.52 -1.17 10.37
CA LEU A 115 -30.86 -0.12 11.16
C LEU A 115 -31.55 1.24 11.07
N LEU A 116 -32.35 1.46 10.03
CA LEU A 116 -32.98 2.75 9.79
C LEU A 116 -34.18 2.99 10.71
N GLY A 117 -34.91 1.96 11.12
CA GLY A 117 -36.05 2.05 12.06
C GLY A 117 -37.23 2.86 11.51
N SER A 118 -37.05 4.17 11.34
CA SER A 118 -38.00 5.14 10.77
C SER A 118 -37.26 6.24 9.98
N GLU A 119 -37.96 6.98 9.12
CA GLU A 119 -37.40 8.13 8.40
C GLU A 119 -36.81 9.17 9.39
N PRO A 120 -35.48 9.44 9.37
CA PRO A 120 -34.82 10.30 10.34
C PRO A 120 -35.26 11.77 10.26
N ALA A 121 -35.68 12.24 9.07
CA ALA A 121 -36.29 13.55 8.90
C ALA A 121 -37.63 13.39 8.16
N PRO A 122 -38.74 13.11 8.89
CA PRO A 122 -40.06 12.95 8.27
C PRO A 122 -40.50 14.26 7.60
N PRO A 123 -41.40 14.23 6.60
CA PRO A 123 -41.84 15.42 5.88
C PRO A 123 -42.26 16.56 6.82
N HIS A 124 -41.67 17.74 6.61
CA HIS A 124 -41.96 18.98 7.36
C HIS A 124 -41.92 20.18 6.40
N PRO A 125 -42.48 21.36 6.78
CA PRO A 125 -42.52 22.56 5.93
C PRO A 125 -41.16 23.05 5.40
N LEU A 126 -40.07 22.71 6.09
CA LEU A 126 -38.70 23.05 5.69
C LEU A 126 -37.95 21.84 5.11
N SER A 127 -38.63 20.75 4.76
CA SER A 127 -37.94 19.53 4.30
C SER A 127 -37.17 19.75 2.99
N THR A 128 -37.62 20.67 2.12
CA THR A 128 -36.94 20.96 0.84
C THR A 128 -35.53 21.52 0.98
N ILE A 129 -35.15 22.00 2.17
CA ILE A 129 -33.78 22.49 2.47
C ILE A 129 -32.90 21.44 3.14
N ASN A 130 -33.41 20.20 3.33
CA ASN A 130 -32.62 19.10 3.88
C ASN A 130 -31.51 18.69 2.90
N ILE A 131 -30.31 18.50 3.46
CA ILE A 131 -29.13 18.07 2.73
C ILE A 131 -28.69 16.70 3.25
N TRP A 132 -28.43 15.77 2.33
CA TRP A 132 -28.03 14.41 2.64
C TRP A 132 -26.69 14.08 1.98
N ASP A 133 -25.76 13.54 2.77
CA ASP A 133 -24.52 12.93 2.28
C ASP A 133 -24.70 11.41 2.18
N ILE A 134 -24.98 10.92 0.97
CA ILE A 134 -25.12 9.49 0.70
C ILE A 134 -23.79 8.95 0.21
N GLY A 135 -23.29 7.86 0.79
CA GLY A 135 -21.97 7.35 0.41
C GLY A 135 -21.83 5.85 0.39
N MET A 136 -21.06 5.36 -0.59
CA MET A 136 -20.73 3.96 -0.81
C MET A 136 -19.26 3.70 -0.51
N THR A 137 -18.99 2.68 0.29
CA THR A 137 -17.64 2.29 0.72
C THR A 137 -17.23 1.01 0.02
N PHE A 138 -16.05 1.02 -0.60
CA PHE A 138 -15.44 -0.12 -1.27
C PHE A 138 -14.23 -0.58 -0.46
N LYS A 139 -14.18 -1.86 -0.08
CA LYS A 139 -13.10 -2.43 0.73
C LYS A 139 -12.06 -3.10 -0.18
N SER A 140 -10.78 -3.00 0.20
CA SER A 140 -9.64 -3.61 -0.50
C SER A 140 -8.45 -3.67 0.45
N PRO A 141 -7.49 -4.60 0.30
CA PRO A 141 -6.25 -4.62 1.08
C PRO A 141 -5.29 -3.46 0.77
N VAL A 142 -5.46 -2.81 -0.39
CA VAL A 142 -4.62 -1.68 -0.83
C VAL A 142 -5.33 -0.34 -0.70
N ILE A 143 -4.56 0.73 -0.48
CA ILE A 143 -5.07 2.09 -0.34
C ILE A 143 -5.18 2.73 -1.72
N PHE A 144 -6.33 3.34 -2.01
CA PHE A 144 -6.61 4.02 -3.27
C PHE A 144 -6.45 5.53 -3.10
N LEU A 145 -5.62 6.14 -3.93
CA LEU A 145 -5.44 7.58 -4.03
C LEU A 145 -5.86 8.04 -5.42
N PHE A 146 -6.37 9.27 -5.50
CA PHE A 146 -7.01 9.81 -6.68
C PHE A 146 -6.36 11.14 -7.07
N ALA A 147 -6.28 11.39 -8.37
CA ALA A 147 -5.89 12.67 -8.96
C ALA A 147 -6.73 12.93 -10.22
N PRO A 148 -6.94 14.17 -10.66
CA PRO A 148 -7.43 14.44 -12.01
C PRO A 148 -6.40 13.95 -13.03
N VAL A 149 -6.85 13.46 -14.19
CA VAL A 149 -5.93 13.10 -15.29
C VAL A 149 -5.15 14.35 -15.76
N ASP A 150 -3.91 14.17 -16.19
CA ASP A 150 -3.12 15.29 -16.73
C ASP A 150 -3.81 15.91 -17.96
N ASN A 151 -3.83 17.25 -18.03
CA ASN A 151 -4.43 18.07 -19.11
C ASN A 151 -5.97 18.23 -19.11
N VAL A 152 -6.69 17.82 -18.07
CA VAL A 152 -8.08 18.27 -17.88
C VAL A 152 -8.17 19.57 -17.07
N ASP A 153 -9.10 20.44 -17.45
CA ASP A 153 -9.38 21.70 -16.75
C ASP A 153 -9.58 21.47 -15.25
N LYS A 154 -9.14 22.44 -14.42
CA LYS A 154 -9.17 22.38 -12.94
C LYS A 154 -10.59 22.45 -12.35
N THR A 155 -11.45 21.53 -12.74
CA THR A 155 -12.83 21.39 -12.25
C THR A 155 -12.90 20.65 -10.92
N MET A 156 -11.81 19.99 -10.52
CA MET A 156 -11.71 19.19 -9.30
C MET A 156 -10.72 19.80 -8.32
N GLN A 157 -11.08 19.79 -7.04
CA GLN A 157 -10.16 20.12 -5.96
C GLN A 157 -9.47 18.85 -5.45
N SER A 158 -8.14 18.83 -5.51
CA SER A 158 -7.31 17.73 -5.03
C SER A 158 -6.78 17.98 -3.63
N TYR A 159 -6.73 16.93 -2.82
CA TYR A 159 -6.14 16.91 -1.49
C TYR A 159 -5.02 15.85 -1.45
N PRO A 160 -3.79 16.21 -1.84
CA PRO A 160 -2.65 15.29 -1.84
C PRO A 160 -2.44 14.62 -0.49
N MET A 161 -2.17 13.31 -0.50
CA MET A 161 -1.98 12.45 0.65
C MET A 161 -0.85 11.45 0.37
N VAL A 162 -0.20 10.93 1.40
CA VAL A 162 0.93 9.99 1.28
C VAL A 162 2.11 10.57 0.47
N ILE A 163 2.30 11.89 0.53
CA ILE A 163 3.43 12.55 -0.14
C ILE A 163 4.75 12.28 0.60
N PRO A 164 5.89 12.23 -0.11
CA PRO A 164 6.02 12.30 -1.56
C PRO A 164 5.72 10.98 -2.30
N GLY A 165 5.60 9.84 -1.59
CA GLY A 165 5.45 8.52 -2.20
C GLY A 165 4.25 8.35 -3.14
N SER A 166 3.18 9.14 -2.94
CA SER A 166 2.01 9.16 -3.80
C SER A 166 2.19 9.95 -5.08
N LEU A 167 3.17 10.84 -5.20
CA LEU A 167 3.27 11.81 -6.30
C LEU A 167 2.06 12.76 -6.37
N ASP A 168 1.65 13.27 -5.21
CA ASP A 168 0.56 14.24 -5.02
C ASP A 168 -0.87 13.70 -5.24
N TYR A 169 -1.05 12.40 -5.44
CA TYR A 169 -2.36 11.74 -5.40
C TYR A 169 -2.96 11.80 -3.99
N GLY A 170 -4.29 11.76 -3.87
CA GLY A 170 -4.95 11.74 -2.57
C GLY A 170 -6.46 11.61 -2.65
N SER A 171 -7.18 12.62 -2.17
CA SER A 171 -8.65 12.69 -2.28
C SER A 171 -9.06 13.75 -3.30
N LEU A 172 -10.28 13.61 -3.83
CA LEU A 172 -10.91 14.59 -4.71
C LEU A 172 -12.23 15.09 -4.10
N LEU A 173 -12.47 16.39 -4.28
CA LEU A 173 -13.77 17.02 -4.19
C LEU A 173 -14.15 17.53 -5.58
N VAL A 174 -15.29 17.12 -6.07
CA VAL A 174 -15.77 17.41 -7.42
C VAL A 174 -17.11 18.12 -7.33
N ASP A 175 -17.17 19.33 -7.89
CA ASP A 175 -18.43 20.01 -8.17
C ASP A 175 -18.77 19.76 -9.65
N ILE A 176 -19.85 19.00 -9.89
CA ILE A 176 -20.23 18.52 -11.23
C ILE A 176 -21.65 18.95 -11.60
N ASN A 177 -21.79 19.48 -12.82
CA ASN A 177 -23.10 19.67 -13.46
C ASN A 177 -23.46 18.41 -14.26
N TYR A 178 -24.44 17.64 -13.81
CA TYR A 178 -24.93 16.44 -14.48
C TYR A 178 -26.41 16.57 -14.79
N ALA A 179 -26.78 16.39 -16.07
CA ALA A 179 -28.14 16.58 -16.56
C ALA A 179 -28.80 17.93 -16.16
N GLY A 180 -28.00 19.01 -16.06
CA GLY A 180 -28.49 20.35 -15.70
C GLY A 180 -28.60 20.60 -14.19
N GLN A 181 -28.22 19.64 -13.34
CA GLN A 181 -28.24 19.75 -11.90
C GLN A 181 -26.81 19.72 -11.33
N GLN A 182 -26.55 20.54 -10.33
CA GLN A 182 -25.27 20.60 -9.63
C GLN A 182 -25.20 19.54 -8.52
N TYR A 183 -24.10 18.82 -8.48
CA TYR A 183 -23.78 17.82 -7.45
C TYR A 183 -22.40 18.07 -6.89
N ARG A 184 -22.24 17.72 -5.61
CA ARG A 184 -20.95 17.69 -4.94
C ARG A 184 -20.60 16.25 -4.60
N VAL A 185 -19.46 15.80 -5.10
CA VAL A 185 -18.96 14.43 -4.94
C VAL A 185 -17.60 14.43 -4.26
N LYS A 186 -17.43 13.62 -3.22
CA LYS A 186 -16.15 13.37 -2.55
C LYS A 186 -15.67 11.97 -2.89
N ILE A 187 -14.45 11.83 -3.40
CA ILE A 187 -13.81 10.54 -3.72
C ILE A 187 -12.52 10.45 -2.90
N TYR A 188 -12.43 9.51 -1.97
CA TYR A 188 -11.30 9.49 -1.03
C TYR A 188 -10.99 8.11 -0.46
N PRO A 189 -9.72 7.85 -0.06
CA PRO A 189 -9.34 6.59 0.56
C PRO A 189 -10.07 6.33 1.88
N ARG A 190 -10.32 5.05 2.17
CA ARG A 190 -10.83 4.62 3.48
C ARG A 190 -9.86 4.91 4.63
N LEU A 191 -8.57 5.09 4.32
CA LEU A 191 -7.51 5.54 5.24
C LEU A 191 -7.97 6.71 6.12
N VAL A 192 -8.70 7.69 5.57
CA VAL A 192 -9.17 8.86 6.33
C VAL A 192 -10.09 8.46 7.49
N HIS A 193 -10.93 7.44 7.31
CA HIS A 193 -11.83 6.95 8.36
C HIS A 193 -11.06 6.22 9.47
N VAL A 194 -10.02 5.47 9.12
CA VAL A 194 -9.13 4.83 10.10
C VAL A 194 -8.35 5.88 10.90
N ILE A 195 -7.84 6.93 10.25
CA ILE A 195 -7.17 8.02 10.98
C ILE A 195 -8.16 8.72 11.92
N LYS A 196 -9.40 8.98 11.46
CA LYS A 196 -10.46 9.59 12.28
C LYS A 196 -10.85 8.76 13.50
N SER A 197 -10.87 7.43 13.39
CA SER A 197 -11.23 6.55 14.51
C SER A 197 -10.19 6.58 15.64
N PHE A 198 -8.91 6.75 15.30
CA PHE A 198 -7.85 6.96 16.29
C PHE A 198 -7.80 8.40 16.82
N ASN A 199 -7.86 9.39 15.92
CA ASN A 199 -7.77 10.80 16.28
C ASN A 199 -8.39 11.72 15.21
N SER A 200 -9.68 12.01 15.36
CA SER A 200 -10.41 12.97 14.51
C SER A 200 -9.91 14.42 14.61
N ARG A 201 -9.06 14.76 15.59
CA ARG A 201 -8.51 16.10 15.83
C ARG A 201 -7.01 16.18 15.55
N LEU A 202 -6.48 15.29 14.71
CA LEU A 202 -5.05 15.16 14.44
C LEU A 202 -4.40 16.49 13.99
N GLN A 203 -5.06 17.22 13.08
CA GLN A 203 -4.58 18.54 12.64
C GLN A 203 -4.90 19.65 13.64
N GLY A 204 -6.07 19.67 14.30
CA GLY A 204 -6.41 20.67 15.31
C GLY A 204 -6.32 22.14 14.85
N GLU A 205 -6.17 23.06 15.82
CA GLU A 205 -6.09 24.52 15.60
C GLU A 205 -4.72 24.97 15.02
N PRO A 206 -4.61 26.18 14.44
CA PRO A 206 -3.34 26.71 13.94
C PRO A 206 -2.21 26.65 14.98
N ILE A 207 -1.00 26.29 14.55
CA ILE A 207 0.15 26.17 15.46
C ILE A 207 0.73 27.55 15.74
N THR A 208 0.70 27.94 17.02
CA THR A 208 1.25 29.22 17.51
C THR A 208 2.59 29.06 18.25
N SER A 209 2.94 27.86 18.71
CA SER A 209 4.17 27.59 19.47
C SER A 209 4.90 26.32 19.01
N LEU A 210 6.22 26.25 19.18
CA LEU A 210 7.00 25.03 18.90
C LEU A 210 6.62 23.87 19.80
N PHE A 211 6.12 24.11 21.01
CA PHE A 211 5.51 23.07 21.83
C PHE A 211 4.28 22.44 21.12
N GLY A 212 3.39 23.27 20.57
CA GLY A 212 2.24 22.82 19.79
C GLY A 212 2.63 22.03 18.54
N LEU A 213 3.68 22.50 17.84
CA LEU A 213 4.27 21.80 16.69
C LEU A 213 4.75 20.40 17.07
N ARG A 214 5.60 20.30 18.09
CA ARG A 214 6.14 19.01 18.55
C ARG A 214 5.03 18.08 19.00
N ARG A 215 4.07 18.56 19.77
CA ARG A 215 2.91 17.77 20.21
C ARG A 215 2.15 17.18 19.03
N ARG A 216 1.94 17.94 17.94
CA ARG A 216 1.28 17.46 16.73
C ARG A 216 2.12 16.41 16.00
N LEU A 217 3.42 16.66 15.83
CA LEU A 217 4.30 15.71 15.18
C LEU A 217 4.43 14.40 15.96
N THR A 218 4.49 14.46 17.30
CA THR A 218 4.41 13.26 18.16
C THR A 218 3.07 12.54 18.01
N ALA A 219 1.95 13.25 17.81
CA ALA A 219 0.67 12.61 17.52
C ALA A 219 0.67 11.91 16.15
N CYS A 220 1.37 12.46 15.15
CA CYS A 220 1.57 11.81 13.85
C CYS A 220 2.42 10.55 13.98
N ASP A 221 3.53 10.60 14.72
CA ASP A 221 4.40 9.44 15.00
C ASP A 221 3.64 8.30 15.68
N LYS A 222 2.84 8.62 16.71
CA LYS A 222 1.92 7.66 17.34
C LYS A 222 0.91 7.07 16.34
N MET A 223 0.37 7.90 15.43
CA MET A 223 -0.54 7.43 14.40
C MET A 223 0.14 6.47 13.41
N ILE A 224 1.40 6.72 13.02
CA ILE A 224 2.19 5.80 12.18
C ILE A 224 2.28 4.43 12.85
N HIS A 225 2.56 4.39 14.15
CA HIS A 225 2.59 3.14 14.90
C HIS A 225 1.22 2.44 14.97
N ASN A 226 0.14 3.20 15.21
CA ASN A 226 -1.21 2.65 15.25
C ASN A 226 -1.64 2.08 13.91
N ILE A 227 -1.41 2.80 12.81
CA ILE A 227 -1.74 2.34 11.44
C ILE A 227 -1.01 1.05 11.10
N ASN A 228 0.25 0.91 11.53
CA ASN A 228 1.02 -0.31 11.27
C ASN A 228 0.35 -1.57 11.84
N SER A 229 -0.34 -1.46 12.98
CA SER A 229 -1.09 -2.56 13.60
C SER A 229 -2.46 -2.84 12.99
N VAL A 230 -2.99 -1.99 12.11
CA VAL A 230 -4.31 -2.19 11.50
C VAL A 230 -4.23 -3.24 10.38
N ASN A 231 -5.26 -4.08 10.26
CA ASN A 231 -5.38 -5.02 9.15
C ASN A 231 -5.47 -4.27 7.80
N PRO A 232 -4.71 -4.66 6.75
CA PRO A 232 -4.78 -4.02 5.44
C PRO A 232 -6.20 -3.84 4.88
N LEU A 233 -7.10 -4.83 5.04
CA LEU A 233 -8.48 -4.78 4.56
C LEU A 233 -9.36 -3.76 5.31
N GLU A 234 -9.01 -3.44 6.56
CA GLU A 234 -9.66 -2.37 7.33
C GLU A 234 -9.22 -0.99 6.86
N LEU A 235 -7.96 -0.88 6.43
CA LEU A 235 -7.27 0.35 6.02
C LEU A 235 -7.53 0.75 4.57
N GLY A 236 -7.46 -0.22 3.67
CA GLY A 236 -7.50 -0.04 2.23
C GLY A 236 -8.92 0.11 1.67
N GLY A 237 -9.00 0.37 0.36
CA GLY A 237 -10.19 0.75 -0.37
C GLY A 237 -10.47 2.25 -0.34
N PHE A 238 -11.67 2.63 -0.77
CA PHE A 238 -12.09 4.04 -0.87
C PHE A 238 -13.58 4.22 -0.60
N ARG A 239 -14.02 5.47 -0.60
CA ARG A 239 -15.43 5.85 -0.46
C ARG A 239 -15.75 6.97 -1.44
N ILE A 240 -16.95 6.89 -2.01
CA ILE A 240 -17.57 7.96 -2.79
C ILE A 240 -18.76 8.47 -1.98
N GLU A 241 -18.86 9.78 -1.78
CA GLU A 241 -20.00 10.44 -1.14
C GLU A 241 -20.59 11.48 -2.07
N VAL A 242 -21.91 11.47 -2.22
CA VAL A 242 -22.68 12.43 -3.02
C VAL A 242 -23.57 13.22 -2.07
N THR A 243 -23.43 14.54 -2.11
CA THR A 243 -24.28 15.47 -1.37
C THR A 243 -25.47 15.87 -2.25
N VAL A 244 -26.69 15.71 -1.75
CA VAL A 244 -27.93 16.05 -2.46
C VAL A 244 -28.93 16.78 -1.57
N ASN A 245 -29.71 17.68 -2.17
CA ASN A 245 -30.86 18.29 -1.52
C ASN A 245 -32.10 17.42 -1.77
N SER A 246 -32.79 17.01 -0.70
CA SER A 246 -33.97 16.14 -0.82
C SER A 246 -34.82 16.20 0.45
N PRO A 247 -36.16 16.19 0.35
CA PRO A 247 -37.05 16.28 1.50
C PRO A 247 -36.86 15.17 2.54
N THR A 248 -36.57 13.95 2.09
CA THR A 248 -36.43 12.76 2.94
C THR A 248 -35.18 11.96 2.57
N LEU A 249 -34.70 11.13 3.50
CA LEU A 249 -33.60 10.20 3.24
C LEU A 249 -33.98 9.18 2.16
N ALA A 250 -35.22 8.67 2.19
CA ALA A 250 -35.70 7.73 1.19
C ALA A 250 -35.62 8.30 -0.24
N ALA A 251 -36.09 9.53 -0.43
CA ALA A 251 -36.02 10.22 -1.73
C ALA A 251 -34.56 10.54 -2.12
N ALA A 252 -33.71 10.91 -1.15
CA ALA A 252 -32.30 11.18 -1.40
C ALA A 252 -31.58 9.93 -1.90
N LYS A 253 -31.81 8.79 -1.24
CA LYS A 253 -31.25 7.50 -1.61
C LYS A 253 -31.72 7.09 -3.01
N GLN A 254 -33.03 7.13 -3.27
CA GLN A 254 -33.58 6.78 -4.58
C GLN A 254 -32.98 7.66 -5.69
N HIS A 255 -32.82 8.95 -5.45
CA HIS A 255 -32.21 9.86 -6.40
C HIS A 255 -30.75 9.50 -6.69
N VAL A 256 -29.93 9.34 -5.65
CA VAL A 256 -28.49 9.04 -5.81
C VAL A 256 -28.27 7.67 -6.45
N ASP A 257 -29.13 6.68 -6.19
CA ASP A 257 -29.06 5.35 -6.83
C ASP A 257 -29.23 5.41 -8.36
N THR A 258 -29.83 6.47 -8.91
CA THR A 258 -29.95 6.67 -10.37
C THR A 258 -28.73 7.33 -11.01
N LEU A 259 -27.83 7.89 -10.20
CA LEU A 259 -26.64 8.59 -10.68
C LEU A 259 -25.49 7.60 -10.94
N PRO A 260 -24.64 7.85 -11.94
CA PRO A 260 -23.53 6.95 -12.25
C PRO A 260 -22.35 7.09 -11.27
N PHE A 261 -22.41 8.04 -10.33
CA PHE A 261 -21.26 8.47 -9.52
C PHE A 261 -20.70 7.40 -8.59
N PHE A 262 -21.49 6.41 -8.16
CA PHE A 262 -20.96 5.30 -7.37
C PHE A 262 -20.20 4.25 -8.20
N ASN A 263 -20.25 4.32 -9.52
CA ASN A 263 -19.42 3.49 -10.38
C ASN A 263 -18.08 4.19 -10.64
N ILE A 264 -17.01 3.70 -10.01
CA ILE A 264 -15.67 4.25 -10.21
C ILE A 264 -15.21 4.25 -11.68
N ASN A 265 -15.66 3.29 -12.49
CA ASN A 265 -15.31 3.23 -13.92
C ASN A 265 -15.86 4.44 -14.70
N TRP A 266 -16.96 5.04 -14.22
CA TRP A 266 -17.50 6.27 -14.81
C TRP A 266 -16.54 7.45 -14.58
N TRP A 267 -15.81 7.48 -13.47
CA TRP A 267 -14.79 8.51 -13.20
C TRP A 267 -13.49 8.25 -13.95
N ILE A 268 -13.08 6.99 -14.10
CA ILE A 268 -11.87 6.64 -14.88
C ILE A 268 -12.10 6.91 -16.38
N ASN A 269 -13.28 6.54 -16.88
CA ASN A 269 -13.65 6.65 -18.30
C ASN A 269 -15.03 7.33 -18.44
N PRO A 270 -15.12 8.64 -18.16
CA PRO A 270 -16.39 9.35 -18.27
C PRO A 270 -16.84 9.45 -19.74
N PRO A 271 -18.16 9.60 -20.00
CA PRO A 271 -18.65 9.93 -21.34
C PRO A 271 -17.99 11.21 -21.88
N GLN A 272 -17.96 11.38 -23.20
CA GLN A 272 -17.28 12.51 -23.87
C GLN A 272 -17.64 13.88 -23.28
N ALA A 273 -18.92 14.10 -22.94
CA ALA A 273 -19.41 15.34 -22.34
C ALA A 273 -18.85 15.64 -20.93
N TYR A 274 -18.27 14.64 -20.25
CA TYR A 274 -17.78 14.72 -18.87
C TYR A 274 -16.29 14.40 -18.77
N GLN A 275 -15.54 14.45 -19.88
CA GLN A 275 -14.11 14.13 -19.91
C GLN A 275 -13.26 15.01 -19.00
N SER A 276 -13.67 16.26 -18.75
CA SER A 276 -13.05 17.15 -17.76
C SER A 276 -13.08 16.61 -16.32
N TYR A 277 -13.88 15.57 -16.08
CA TYR A 277 -14.00 14.88 -14.80
C TYR A 277 -13.34 13.49 -14.79
N ALA A 278 -12.40 13.24 -15.70
CA ALA A 278 -11.62 12.01 -15.69
C ALA A 278 -10.66 11.96 -14.49
N VAL A 279 -10.63 10.81 -13.82
CA VAL A 279 -9.85 10.56 -12.60
C VAL A 279 -8.80 9.48 -12.85
N ASP A 280 -7.57 9.78 -12.48
CA ASP A 280 -6.48 8.80 -12.37
C ASP A 280 -6.40 8.23 -10.94
N ILE A 281 -5.96 6.99 -10.85
CA ILE A 281 -5.95 6.20 -9.62
C ILE A 281 -4.56 5.64 -9.38
N LYS A 282 -4.03 5.86 -8.18
CA LYS A 282 -2.84 5.21 -7.67
C LYS A 282 -3.19 4.32 -6.51
N VAL A 283 -2.64 3.10 -6.50
CA VAL A 283 -2.79 2.17 -5.38
C VAL A 283 -1.47 1.96 -4.67
N LEU A 284 -1.53 1.76 -3.36
CA LEU A 284 -0.35 1.46 -2.55
C LEU A 284 -0.66 0.49 -1.39
N PRO A 285 0.26 -0.40 -1.04
CA PRO A 285 0.11 -1.27 0.12
C PRO A 285 0.30 -0.50 1.44
N LYS A 286 -0.15 -1.08 2.56
CA LYS A 286 0.03 -0.51 3.91
C LYS A 286 1.51 -0.22 4.22
N SER A 287 2.43 -1.11 3.81
CA SER A 287 3.87 -0.95 4.01
C SER A 287 4.38 0.35 3.40
N ALA A 288 4.04 0.63 2.14
CA ALA A 288 4.44 1.84 1.43
C ALA A 288 3.94 3.12 2.13
N LEU A 289 2.71 3.13 2.66
CA LEU A 289 2.20 4.25 3.48
C LEU A 289 3.06 4.46 4.73
N VAL A 290 3.30 3.39 5.50
CA VAL A 290 4.02 3.46 6.76
C VAL A 290 5.46 3.90 6.54
N ASP A 291 6.14 3.34 5.54
CA ASP A 291 7.52 3.67 5.21
C ASP A 291 7.65 5.11 4.72
N ASN A 292 6.74 5.58 3.87
CA ASN A 292 6.67 6.98 3.44
C ASN A 292 6.51 7.93 4.64
N ALA A 293 5.49 7.71 5.47
CA ALA A 293 5.19 8.58 6.60
C ALA A 293 6.35 8.62 7.61
N ARG A 294 6.95 7.46 7.90
CA ARG A 294 8.09 7.31 8.82
C ARG A 294 9.34 7.99 8.25
N TRP A 295 9.58 7.88 6.95
CA TRP A 295 10.67 8.57 6.26
C TRP A 295 10.52 10.10 6.32
N VAL A 296 9.35 10.66 5.97
CA VAL A 296 9.12 12.12 6.00
C VAL A 296 9.27 12.66 7.42
N TYR A 297 8.69 11.98 8.41
CA TYR A 297 8.83 12.34 9.81
C TYR A 297 10.29 12.33 10.26
N GLN A 298 11.03 11.25 9.98
CA GLN A 298 12.43 11.15 10.36
C GLN A 298 13.29 12.20 9.66
N ARG A 299 12.97 12.56 8.41
CA ARG A 299 13.66 13.63 7.69
C ARG A 299 13.49 15.00 8.37
N ALA A 300 12.31 15.28 8.91
CA ALA A 300 12.07 16.50 9.69
C ALA A 300 12.89 16.54 10.99
N VAL A 301 13.06 15.39 11.65
CA VAL A 301 13.91 15.22 12.84
C VAL A 301 15.38 15.43 12.49
N ASP A 302 15.86 14.76 11.43
CA ASP A 302 17.27 14.77 11.01
C ASP A 302 17.71 16.18 10.59
N LEU A 303 16.85 16.93 9.92
CA LEU A 303 17.09 18.33 9.53
C LEU A 303 16.88 19.34 10.67
N LYS A 304 16.61 18.87 11.90
CA LYS A 304 16.35 19.69 13.10
C LYS A 304 15.23 20.71 12.90
N LEU A 305 14.26 20.42 12.02
CA LEU A 305 13.15 21.31 11.71
C LEU A 305 12.08 21.33 12.82
N ILE A 306 12.26 20.53 13.87
CA ILE A 306 11.36 20.44 15.02
C ILE A 306 12.00 20.95 16.33
N SER A 307 13.23 21.48 16.24
CA SER A 307 14.02 21.97 17.36
C SER A 307 13.72 23.44 17.68
N GLY A 308 14.02 23.87 18.92
CA GLY A 308 13.83 25.24 19.42
C GLY A 308 13.06 25.31 20.73
N GLY A 309 13.02 26.49 21.35
CA GLY A 309 12.37 26.73 22.65
C GLY A 309 10.86 26.51 22.62
N ASN A 310 10.27 26.01 23.71
CA ASN A 310 8.84 25.63 23.77
C ASN A 310 7.89 26.79 23.45
N THR A 311 8.21 27.99 23.93
CA THR A 311 7.40 29.21 23.78
C THR A 311 7.66 29.96 22.49
N SER A 312 8.69 29.57 21.72
CA SER A 312 9.04 30.24 20.47
C SER A 312 7.98 30.00 19.40
N THR A 313 7.74 31.02 18.57
CA THR A 313 6.84 30.94 17.42
C THR A 313 7.46 30.08 16.31
N PRO A 314 6.73 29.10 15.73
CA PRO A 314 7.23 28.31 14.62
C PRO A 314 7.43 29.14 13.36
N THR A 315 8.55 28.95 12.67
CA THR A 315 8.79 29.57 11.36
C THR A 315 7.87 29.01 10.28
N ARG A 316 7.75 29.70 9.14
CA ARG A 316 6.96 29.22 7.98
C ARG A 316 7.37 27.82 7.54
N ARG A 317 8.68 27.55 7.47
CA ARG A 317 9.22 26.24 7.10
C ARG A 317 8.80 25.15 8.09
N GLN A 318 8.77 25.44 9.38
CA GLN A 318 8.35 24.48 10.41
C GLN A 318 6.85 24.21 10.40
N LYS A 319 6.03 25.23 10.10
CA LYS A 319 4.59 25.05 9.84
C LYS A 319 4.37 24.18 8.60
N GLN A 320 5.13 24.40 7.51
CA GLN A 320 5.08 23.58 6.30
C GLN A 320 5.44 22.11 6.58
N VAL A 321 6.49 21.86 7.37
CA VAL A 321 6.87 20.51 7.82
C VAL A 321 5.70 19.81 8.51
N SER A 322 4.95 20.53 9.36
CA SER A 322 3.75 19.96 9.99
C SER A 322 2.68 19.57 8.98
N THR A 323 2.41 20.42 7.99
CA THR A 323 1.45 20.14 6.92
C THR A 323 1.88 18.93 6.11
N ASP A 324 3.16 18.84 5.77
CA ASP A 324 3.70 17.78 4.93
C ASP A 324 3.76 16.44 5.66
N VAL A 325 4.08 16.42 6.97
CA VAL A 325 4.03 15.19 7.77
C VAL A 325 2.60 14.67 7.92
N LEU A 326 1.61 15.56 8.11
CA LEU A 326 0.20 15.17 8.10
C LEU A 326 -0.18 14.57 6.75
N ALA A 327 0.18 15.25 5.64
CA ALA A 327 -0.10 14.77 4.30
C ALA A 327 0.57 13.42 4.03
N ALA A 328 1.85 13.24 4.42
CA ALA A 328 2.62 12.00 4.27
C ALA A 328 1.99 10.78 4.98
N LEU A 329 1.30 11.03 6.09
CA LEU A 329 0.54 10.03 6.86
C LEU A 329 -0.82 9.69 6.21
N GLY A 330 -1.25 10.46 5.22
CA GLY A 330 -2.56 10.33 4.59
C GLY A 330 -3.63 11.26 5.16
N TRP A 331 -3.24 12.32 5.86
CA TRP A 331 -4.16 13.33 6.39
C TRP A 331 -4.00 14.69 5.71
N ASN A 332 -4.99 15.09 4.93
CA ASN A 332 -5.07 16.42 4.34
C ASN A 332 -6.51 16.94 4.45
N ALA A 333 -6.73 17.89 5.36
CA ALA A 333 -8.04 18.51 5.57
C ALA A 333 -8.18 19.87 4.85
N GLY A 334 -7.36 20.15 3.83
CA GLY A 334 -7.36 21.42 3.09
C GLY A 334 -6.75 22.62 3.85
N LYS A 335 -6.41 22.47 5.13
CA LYS A 335 -5.81 23.54 5.94
C LYS A 335 -4.31 23.64 5.66
N GLY A 336 -3.97 24.42 4.64
CA GLY A 336 -2.61 24.62 4.14
C GLY A 336 -2.27 23.69 2.98
N ARG A 337 -1.40 24.14 2.08
CA ARG A 337 -1.02 23.39 0.88
C ARG A 337 0.22 22.54 1.16
N PRO A 338 0.16 21.21 1.00
CA PRO A 338 1.34 20.37 1.09
C PRO A 338 2.37 20.75 0.02
N THR A 339 3.64 20.55 0.33
CA THR A 339 4.73 20.70 -0.63
C THR A 339 4.58 19.65 -1.74
N LYS A 340 4.65 20.07 -3.01
CA LYS A 340 4.56 19.14 -4.15
C LYS A 340 5.67 18.10 -4.11
N SER A 341 5.32 16.85 -4.34
CA SER A 341 6.20 15.67 -4.25
C SER A 341 7.46 15.80 -5.10
N LEU A 342 7.29 16.34 -6.31
CA LEU A 342 8.36 16.52 -7.29
C LEU A 342 9.06 17.89 -7.25
N SER A 343 8.68 18.79 -6.32
CA SER A 343 9.28 20.12 -6.26
C SER A 343 10.77 20.06 -5.96
N SER A 344 11.58 20.74 -6.78
CA SER A 344 13.02 20.89 -6.57
C SER A 344 13.35 21.61 -5.26
N THR A 345 12.45 22.48 -4.78
CA THR A 345 12.61 23.23 -3.53
C THR A 345 12.01 22.51 -2.31
N ALA A 346 11.57 21.26 -2.46
CA ALA A 346 10.98 20.53 -1.36
C ALA A 346 11.99 20.34 -0.23
N TRP A 347 11.61 20.66 1.01
CA TRP A 347 12.55 20.73 2.13
C TRP A 347 13.19 19.39 2.48
N TRP A 348 12.58 18.26 2.09
CA TRP A 348 13.15 16.93 2.25
C TRP A 348 14.28 16.61 1.26
N ARG A 349 14.41 17.36 0.15
CA ARG A 349 15.46 17.20 -0.88
C ARG A 349 16.84 17.79 -0.51
N GLY A 350 17.00 18.36 0.70
CA GLY A 350 18.27 18.98 1.10
C GLY A 350 18.52 20.35 0.45
N GLN A 351 19.41 21.17 1.00
CA GLN A 351 19.77 22.46 0.37
C GLN A 351 20.72 22.20 -0.81
N GLN A 352 20.29 22.49 -2.03
CA GLN A 352 21.20 22.88 -3.10
C GLN A 352 21.80 24.24 -2.72
N SER A 353 23.07 24.25 -2.33
CA SER A 353 23.83 25.49 -2.18
C SER A 353 24.12 26.06 -3.56
N THR A 354 23.54 27.22 -3.82
CA THR A 354 23.89 28.13 -4.92
C THR A 354 25.30 28.69 -4.72
N VAL A 355 26.34 28.08 -5.29
CA VAL A 355 27.56 28.75 -5.79
C VAL A 355 28.25 27.81 -6.79
N ASP A 356 28.61 28.35 -7.94
CA ASP A 356 29.46 27.76 -8.97
C ASP A 356 30.69 27.04 -8.39
N ASN A 357 30.79 25.73 -8.61
CA ASN A 357 32.03 25.03 -8.91
C ASN A 357 31.72 23.59 -9.34
N VAL A 358 32.20 23.25 -10.53
CA VAL A 358 32.22 21.92 -11.10
C VAL A 358 33.02 20.98 -10.18
N ASP A 359 32.57 19.73 -10.07
CA ASP A 359 33.15 18.60 -9.33
C ASP A 359 33.17 18.68 -7.80
N ARG A 360 32.10 18.17 -7.16
CA ARG A 360 32.17 17.43 -5.89
C ARG A 360 30.87 16.68 -5.58
N LEU A 361 31.04 15.38 -5.37
CA LEU A 361 30.08 14.29 -5.16
C LEU A 361 28.77 14.65 -4.41
N ASP A 362 27.68 14.31 -5.09
CA ASP A 362 26.29 14.39 -4.67
C ASP A 362 25.95 13.44 -3.49
N PRO A 363 25.46 13.93 -2.33
CA PRO A 363 25.00 13.07 -1.23
C PRO A 363 23.63 12.40 -1.47
N PHE A 364 23.01 12.55 -2.65
CA PHE A 364 21.78 11.84 -3.00
C PHE A 364 21.96 10.47 -3.64
N SER A 365 23.20 9.98 -3.80
CA SER A 365 23.41 8.56 -4.10
C SER A 365 23.38 7.71 -2.83
N ILE A 366 22.18 7.47 -2.28
CA ILE A 366 21.96 6.26 -1.50
C ILE A 366 22.03 5.11 -2.52
N THR A 367 23.20 4.49 -2.64
CA THR A 367 23.37 3.33 -3.51
C THR A 367 22.58 2.14 -2.95
N THR A 368 22.10 1.26 -3.83
CA THR A 368 21.39 0.01 -3.47
C THR A 368 22.15 -0.82 -2.43
N GLN A 369 23.49 -0.76 -2.47
CA GLN A 369 24.38 -1.38 -1.46
C GLN A 369 24.18 -0.82 -0.04
N HIS A 370 23.96 0.49 0.12
CA HIS A 370 23.80 1.10 1.43
C HIS A 370 22.52 0.67 2.13
N VAL A 371 21.43 0.56 1.37
CA VAL A 371 20.14 0.07 1.85
C VAL A 371 20.22 -1.42 2.20
N ALA A 372 20.89 -2.23 1.36
CA ALA A 372 21.06 -3.66 1.60
C ALA A 372 21.82 -3.94 2.91
N VAL A 373 22.94 -3.24 3.13
CA VAL A 373 23.74 -3.38 4.37
C VAL A 373 22.95 -2.89 5.59
N LEU A 374 22.24 -1.76 5.47
CA LEU A 374 21.44 -1.22 6.56
C LEU A 374 20.31 -2.17 6.98
N ASN A 375 19.57 -2.70 6.00
CA ASN A 375 18.49 -3.66 6.23
C ASN A 375 19.02 -4.95 6.88
N TRP A 376 20.17 -5.44 6.40
CA TRP A 376 20.82 -6.62 6.97
C TRP A 376 21.23 -6.36 8.43
N LEU A 377 21.84 -5.22 8.75
CA LEU A 377 22.26 -4.89 10.12
C LEU A 377 21.06 -4.78 11.07
N THR A 378 20.00 -4.09 10.64
CA THR A 378 18.79 -3.87 11.47
C THR A 378 18.00 -5.16 11.71
N ARG A 379 17.99 -6.11 10.76
CA ARG A 379 17.37 -7.43 10.94
C ARG A 379 18.22 -8.35 11.82
N SER A 380 19.52 -8.45 11.53
CA SER A 380 20.44 -9.40 12.17
C SER A 380 20.85 -9.03 13.59
N TYR A 381 20.80 -7.74 13.94
CA TYR A 381 21.26 -7.23 15.24
C TYR A 381 20.22 -6.38 15.97
N SER A 382 18.96 -6.81 15.93
CA SER A 382 17.88 -6.16 16.65
C SER A 382 17.95 -6.39 18.18
N GLY A 383 17.42 -5.43 18.93
CA GLY A 383 17.33 -5.49 20.39
C GLY A 383 18.68 -5.40 21.12
N LYS A 384 18.63 -5.31 22.45
CA LYS A 384 19.80 -5.07 23.31
C LYS A 384 20.92 -6.11 23.14
N VAL A 385 20.56 -7.39 22.92
CA VAL A 385 21.54 -8.48 22.75
C VAL A 385 22.20 -8.43 21.37
N GLY A 386 21.41 -8.22 20.31
CA GLY A 386 21.92 -8.07 18.95
C GLY A 386 22.86 -6.88 18.80
N ILE A 387 22.46 -5.72 19.32
CA ILE A 387 23.28 -4.50 19.29
C ILE A 387 24.61 -4.68 20.04
N ARG A 388 24.61 -5.38 21.19
CA ARG A 388 25.86 -5.70 21.91
C ARG A 388 26.80 -6.57 21.09
N ARG A 389 26.26 -7.56 20.38
CA ARG A 389 27.03 -8.43 19.49
C ARG A 389 27.65 -7.62 18.35
N LEU A 390 26.89 -6.75 17.70
CA LEU A 390 27.38 -5.88 16.63
C LEU A 390 28.47 -4.91 17.11
N LEU A 391 28.28 -4.25 18.26
CA LEU A 391 29.31 -3.36 18.82
C LEU A 391 30.60 -4.10 19.19
N LYS A 392 30.51 -5.39 19.59
CA LYS A 392 31.69 -6.24 19.84
C LYS A 392 32.44 -6.54 18.54
N ILE A 393 31.72 -6.83 17.46
CA ILE A 393 32.28 -7.05 16.12
C ILE A 393 33.00 -5.78 15.63
N ILE A 394 32.33 -4.63 15.67
CA ILE A 394 32.90 -3.36 15.23
C ILE A 394 34.17 -3.02 16.01
N ARG A 395 34.18 -3.21 17.33
CA ARG A 395 35.38 -2.94 18.15
C ARG A 395 36.49 -3.95 17.92
N ALA A 396 36.17 -5.20 17.59
CA ALA A 396 37.19 -6.20 17.27
C ALA A 396 37.91 -5.86 15.95
N GLU A 397 37.20 -5.27 15.00
CA GLU A 397 37.74 -4.94 13.68
C GLU A 397 38.37 -3.55 13.59
N LEU A 398 37.78 -2.56 14.28
CA LEU A 398 38.19 -1.15 14.22
C LEU A 398 38.84 -0.62 15.51
N GLY A 399 38.97 -1.44 16.55
CA GLY A 399 39.48 -1.07 17.88
C GLY A 399 38.50 -0.22 18.72
N CYS A 400 37.75 0.67 18.08
CA CYS A 400 36.67 1.44 18.68
C CYS A 400 35.49 1.59 17.69
N VAL A 401 34.39 2.18 18.14
CA VAL A 401 33.32 2.59 17.21
C VAL A 401 33.63 4.01 16.77
N PRO A 402 34.08 4.26 15.53
CA PRO A 402 34.58 5.56 15.12
C PRO A 402 33.47 6.63 15.14
N CYS A 403 33.81 7.87 15.52
CA CYS A 403 32.86 8.99 15.47
C CYS A 403 32.67 9.49 14.03
N GLN A 404 31.44 9.83 13.63
CA GLN A 404 31.20 10.41 12.29
C GLN A 404 31.95 11.73 12.04
N GLN A 405 32.30 12.45 13.10
CA GLN A 405 32.94 13.76 13.00
C GLN A 405 34.46 13.69 12.74
N THR A 406 35.08 12.49 12.78
CA THR A 406 36.51 12.34 12.42
C THR A 406 36.75 12.25 10.93
N VAL A 407 35.74 11.89 10.14
CA VAL A 407 35.89 11.67 8.69
C VAL A 407 35.99 12.98 7.91
N ASN A 408 35.63 14.12 8.52
CA ASN A 408 35.56 15.43 7.86
C ASN A 408 36.42 16.54 8.52
N SER A 409 37.26 16.19 9.51
CA SER A 409 37.99 17.20 10.30
C SER A 409 39.49 16.99 10.21
N SER A 410 40.20 17.88 9.49
CA SER A 410 41.65 18.08 9.63
C SER A 410 42.01 18.83 10.94
N ALA A 411 41.14 18.81 11.94
CA ALA A 411 41.30 19.52 13.21
C ALA A 411 41.29 18.52 14.37
N HIS A 412 42.43 18.49 15.07
CA HIS A 412 42.73 17.77 16.32
C HIS A 412 43.14 16.29 16.19
N VAL A 413 44.41 16.10 15.84
CA VAL A 413 45.10 14.80 15.74
C VAL A 413 45.27 14.08 17.09
N ASP A 414 45.06 14.76 18.22
CA ASP A 414 45.44 14.23 19.55
C ASP A 414 44.28 13.78 20.46
N GLN A 415 43.04 13.65 19.95
CA GLN A 415 41.91 13.14 20.74
C GLN A 415 41.25 11.90 20.12
N VAL A 416 41.04 10.85 20.93
CA VAL A 416 40.38 9.61 20.50
C VAL A 416 38.87 9.83 20.39
N HIS A 417 38.38 10.02 19.18
CA HIS A 417 36.97 10.22 18.87
C HIS A 417 36.26 8.88 18.63
N GLY A 418 35.86 8.21 19.73
CA GLY A 418 35.07 6.97 19.69
C GLY A 418 33.67 7.12 20.29
N TYR A 419 32.69 6.41 19.77
CA TYR A 419 31.37 6.28 20.40
C TYR A 419 31.39 5.22 21.52
N HIS A 420 30.80 5.57 22.66
CA HIS A 420 30.42 4.61 23.70
C HIS A 420 28.91 4.56 23.88
N VAL A 421 28.40 3.47 24.47
CA VAL A 421 26.97 3.33 24.75
C VAL A 421 26.60 4.20 25.94
N TRP A 422 25.75 5.20 25.70
CA TRP A 422 25.27 6.13 26.72
C TRP A 422 23.98 5.65 27.40
N ALA A 423 23.05 5.06 26.63
CA ALA A 423 21.79 4.54 27.13
C ALA A 423 21.32 3.33 26.31
N TRP A 424 20.51 2.45 26.90
CA TRP A 424 19.92 1.27 26.22
C TRP A 424 18.41 1.39 25.97
N SER A 425 17.72 2.30 26.67
CA SER A 425 16.27 2.48 26.58
C SER A 425 15.94 3.98 26.61
N PRO A 426 15.94 4.67 25.46
CA PRO A 426 16.28 4.17 24.12
C PRO A 426 17.80 4.01 23.90
N PHE A 427 18.20 3.15 22.98
CA PHE A 427 19.62 2.93 22.65
C PHE A 427 20.26 4.21 22.08
N ARG A 428 21.40 4.61 22.66
CA ARG A 428 22.15 5.82 22.29
C ARG A 428 23.65 5.59 22.37
N LEU A 429 24.36 6.11 21.37
CA LEU A 429 25.80 6.26 21.35
C LEU A 429 26.18 7.73 21.57
N ARG A 430 27.22 7.98 22.35
CA ARG A 430 27.80 9.31 22.55
C ARG A 430 29.30 9.29 22.32
N CYS A 431 29.83 10.26 21.60
CA CYS A 431 31.27 10.40 21.41
C CYS A 431 31.95 10.73 22.75
N VAL A 432 33.07 10.06 23.05
CA VAL A 432 33.84 10.24 24.28
C VAL A 432 34.63 11.55 24.31
N ALA A 433 34.90 12.15 23.15
CA ALA A 433 35.61 13.43 23.06
C ALA A 433 34.75 14.55 23.68
N PRO A 434 35.23 15.24 24.76
CA PRO A 434 34.44 16.23 25.48
C PRO A 434 33.96 17.41 24.61
N SER A 435 34.75 17.76 23.59
CA SER A 435 34.48 18.82 22.60
C SER A 435 33.48 18.41 21.52
N CYS A 436 33.33 17.12 21.23
CA CYS A 436 32.52 16.64 20.11
C CYS A 436 31.03 16.54 20.48
N GLN A 437 30.72 16.00 21.66
CA GLN A 437 29.36 15.76 22.19
C GLN A 437 28.36 15.12 21.21
N HIS A 438 28.84 14.50 20.12
CA HIS A 438 27.98 13.97 19.07
C HIS A 438 27.26 12.70 19.55
N ASN A 439 25.95 12.64 19.30
CA ASN A 439 25.09 11.55 19.75
C ASN A 439 24.42 10.87 18.56
N LEU A 440 24.42 9.55 18.54
CA LEU A 440 23.65 8.75 17.59
C LEU A 440 22.57 7.98 18.34
N TYR A 441 21.33 8.14 17.89
CA TYR A 441 20.22 7.28 18.26
C TYR A 441 20.28 5.98 17.46
N GLU A 442 19.57 4.94 17.89
CA GLU A 442 19.61 3.60 17.28
C GLU A 442 19.61 3.60 15.75
N ALA A 443 18.61 4.21 15.10
CA ALA A 443 18.57 4.29 13.64
C ALA A 443 19.79 5.03 13.04
N GLY A 444 20.26 6.09 13.69
CA GLY A 444 21.47 6.81 13.27
C GLY A 444 22.76 6.00 13.46
N ALA A 445 22.83 5.18 14.51
CA ALA A 445 23.93 4.26 14.75
C ALA A 445 23.97 3.16 13.68
N PHE A 446 22.81 2.58 13.32
CA PHE A 446 22.71 1.57 12.27
C PHE A 446 23.06 2.12 10.88
N ARG A 447 22.61 3.32 10.53
CA ARG A 447 23.04 4.02 9.30
C ARG A 447 24.55 4.25 9.27
N TRP A 448 25.12 4.63 10.42
CA TRP A 448 26.55 4.81 10.53
C TRP A 448 27.33 3.51 10.34
N PHE A 449 26.89 2.42 10.96
CA PHE A 449 27.50 1.11 10.78
C PHE A 449 27.41 0.64 9.33
N ALA A 450 26.27 0.87 8.68
CA ALA A 450 26.13 0.59 7.25
C ALA A 450 27.12 1.43 6.42
N GLN A 451 27.32 2.70 6.77
CA GLN A 451 28.31 3.53 6.11
C GLN A 451 29.74 2.99 6.29
N LEU A 452 30.12 2.55 7.49
CA LEU A 452 31.43 1.94 7.75
C LEU A 452 31.67 0.70 6.88
N VAL A 453 30.62 -0.09 6.63
CA VAL A 453 30.70 -1.26 5.74
C VAL A 453 30.85 -0.85 4.27
N ASN A 454 30.11 0.16 3.83
CA ASN A 454 30.15 0.60 2.44
C ASN A 454 31.43 1.37 2.11
N THR A 455 32.05 2.03 3.08
CA THR A 455 33.37 2.65 2.92
C THR A 455 34.52 1.67 3.11
N GLY A 456 34.22 0.37 3.34
CA GLY A 456 35.22 -0.69 3.52
C GLY A 456 35.96 -0.65 4.85
N GLN A 457 35.56 0.23 5.78
CA GLN A 457 36.15 0.31 7.12
C GLN A 457 35.71 -0.87 8.00
N LEU A 458 34.50 -1.39 7.79
CA LEU A 458 34.00 -2.61 8.43
C LEU A 458 33.77 -3.67 7.34
N THR A 459 34.33 -4.88 7.45
CA THR A 459 34.14 -5.85 6.37
C THR A 459 32.74 -6.46 6.42
N ARG A 460 32.21 -6.82 5.24
CA ARG A 460 30.95 -7.55 5.10
C ARG A 460 31.00 -8.91 5.82
N GLN A 461 32.15 -9.58 5.78
CA GLN A 461 32.35 -10.86 6.46
C GLN A 461 32.30 -10.74 7.98
N ALA A 462 32.86 -9.68 8.57
CA ALA A 462 32.86 -9.49 10.01
C ALA A 462 31.45 -9.35 10.60
N ILE A 463 30.54 -8.74 9.85
CA ILE A 463 29.13 -8.71 10.22
C ILE A 463 28.39 -9.99 9.81
N GLY A 464 28.94 -10.84 8.94
CA GLY A 464 28.27 -12.08 8.52
C GLY A 464 27.39 -11.91 7.29
N MET A 465 27.73 -10.93 6.43
CA MET A 465 27.28 -10.87 5.04
C MET A 465 28.27 -11.67 4.18
N SER A 466 27.81 -12.76 3.56
CA SER A 466 28.60 -13.60 2.66
C SER A 466 29.03 -12.83 1.40
N THR A 467 30.31 -12.91 1.04
CA THR A 467 30.80 -12.56 -0.30
C THR A 467 30.68 -13.79 -1.19
N LEU A 468 30.20 -13.63 -2.44
CA LEU A 468 30.42 -14.62 -3.50
C LEU A 468 31.92 -15.02 -3.52
N PRO A 469 32.29 -16.30 -3.53
CA PRO A 469 33.68 -16.69 -3.36
C PRO A 469 34.47 -16.47 -4.65
N ALA A 470 35.52 -15.66 -4.54
CA ALA A 470 36.73 -15.84 -5.35
C ALA A 470 37.49 -17.08 -4.84
N THR A 471 38.18 -17.69 -5.77
CA THR A 471 38.89 -18.98 -5.75
C THR A 471 39.93 -19.22 -4.64
N GLU A 472 40.04 -20.51 -4.29
CA GLU A 472 41.17 -21.27 -3.73
C GLU A 472 41.55 -21.13 -2.24
N GLY A 473 41.74 -22.29 -1.59
CA GLY A 473 42.68 -22.46 -0.48
C GLY A 473 42.17 -23.15 0.79
N ASP A 474 42.11 -24.48 0.74
CA ASP A 474 42.46 -25.44 1.81
C ASP A 474 41.68 -25.59 3.14
N ASP A 475 41.70 -26.87 3.54
CA ASP A 475 41.51 -27.51 4.85
C ASP A 475 40.09 -27.70 5.41
N ILE A 476 39.46 -28.86 5.25
CA ILE A 476 39.71 -30.21 5.82
C ILE A 476 38.72 -30.51 6.97
N ILE A 477 37.79 -31.41 6.66
CA ILE A 477 37.38 -32.62 7.40
C ILE A 477 36.96 -32.44 8.89
N ASN A 478 35.70 -32.75 9.26
CA ASN A 478 35.32 -34.08 9.79
C ASN A 478 33.91 -34.15 10.41
N THR A 479 33.18 -35.17 9.95
CA THR A 479 32.29 -36.11 10.68
C THR A 479 31.38 -35.59 11.79
N LEU A 480 30.09 -35.95 11.69
CA LEU A 480 29.44 -36.78 12.71
C LEU A 480 28.31 -37.63 12.09
N THR A 481 28.45 -38.90 12.39
CA THR A 481 27.64 -40.11 12.20
C THR A 481 26.18 -40.01 12.65
N GLN A 482 25.27 -40.50 11.82
CA GLN A 482 24.04 -41.23 12.18
C GLN A 482 24.42 -42.63 12.77
N PRO A 483 23.54 -43.40 13.48
CA PRO A 483 22.16 -43.67 13.03
C PRO A 483 21.06 -44.07 14.07
N ASP A 484 19.86 -44.32 13.49
CA ASP A 484 18.83 -45.33 13.85
C ASP A 484 17.89 -45.09 15.08
N VAL A 485 16.55 -45.28 15.11
CA VAL A 485 15.59 -46.17 14.40
C VAL A 485 14.14 -45.59 14.48
N ASP A 486 13.44 -45.55 13.33
CA ASP A 486 12.06 -46.02 13.01
C ASP A 486 10.81 -45.57 13.83
N GLN A 487 9.87 -44.84 13.20
CA GLN A 487 8.59 -45.38 12.66
C GLN A 487 7.56 -44.28 12.33
N SER A 488 6.96 -44.42 11.13
CA SER A 488 5.65 -43.92 10.69
C SER A 488 5.42 -42.40 10.58
N THR A 489 5.65 -41.86 9.38
CA THR A 489 4.77 -40.96 8.60
C THR A 489 5.62 -40.36 7.47
N VAL A 490 5.64 -40.98 6.29
CA VAL A 490 6.37 -40.41 5.14
C VAL A 490 5.35 -39.91 4.14
N ASP A 491 4.98 -38.65 4.31
CA ASP A 491 4.59 -37.78 3.20
C ASP A 491 5.34 -36.46 3.43
N THR A 492 6.56 -36.41 2.90
CA THR A 492 7.39 -35.20 2.84
C THR A 492 7.85 -35.07 1.39
N SER A 493 7.56 -33.93 0.78
CA SER A 493 7.92 -33.59 -0.60
C SER A 493 9.42 -33.81 -0.81
N THR A 494 9.78 -34.94 -1.41
CA THR A 494 11.17 -35.22 -1.80
C THR A 494 11.52 -34.29 -2.95
N SER A 495 12.62 -33.53 -2.83
CA SER A 495 13.04 -32.61 -3.90
C SER A 495 13.23 -33.38 -5.22
N THR A 496 12.97 -32.75 -6.37
CA THR A 496 13.19 -33.36 -7.69
C THR A 496 14.61 -33.94 -7.80
N TYR A 497 15.60 -33.24 -7.24
CA TYR A 497 16.98 -33.72 -7.12
C TYR A 497 17.10 -35.04 -6.35
N ASP A 498 16.55 -35.09 -5.13
CA ASP A 498 16.63 -36.29 -4.28
C ASP A 498 15.94 -37.50 -4.93
N HIS A 499 14.84 -37.28 -5.65
CA HIS A 499 14.18 -38.32 -6.42
C HIS A 499 15.05 -38.83 -7.56
N LEU A 500 15.64 -37.93 -8.36
CA LEU A 500 16.51 -38.32 -9.47
C LEU A 500 17.69 -39.15 -8.96
N VAL A 501 18.39 -38.66 -7.92
CA VAL A 501 19.53 -39.37 -7.32
C VAL A 501 19.11 -40.73 -6.76
N ASN A 502 17.90 -40.82 -6.19
CA ASN A 502 17.41 -42.08 -5.64
C ASN A 502 16.96 -43.10 -6.70
N THR A 503 16.48 -42.61 -7.84
CA THR A 503 15.91 -43.42 -8.93
C THR A 503 16.97 -43.89 -9.92
N PHE A 504 17.91 -43.01 -10.29
CA PHE A 504 18.90 -43.27 -11.33
C PHE A 504 20.28 -43.54 -10.73
N LYS A 505 20.42 -44.63 -9.97
CA LYS A 505 21.65 -44.96 -9.21
C LYS A 505 22.74 -45.68 -10.00
N THR A 506 22.39 -46.42 -11.04
CA THR A 506 23.31 -47.31 -11.74
C THR A 506 23.76 -46.70 -13.07
N LYS A 507 24.89 -47.18 -13.58
CA LYS A 507 25.42 -46.74 -14.88
C LYS A 507 24.40 -46.81 -16.01
N ASP A 508 23.56 -47.85 -16.03
CA ASP A 508 22.57 -48.03 -17.09
C ASP A 508 21.32 -47.15 -16.89
N THR A 509 20.89 -46.93 -15.64
CA THR A 509 19.78 -46.01 -15.37
C THR A 509 20.17 -44.56 -15.61
N ILE A 510 21.40 -44.14 -15.26
CA ILE A 510 21.93 -42.80 -15.58
C ILE A 510 22.00 -42.57 -17.09
N LYS A 511 22.41 -43.57 -17.87
CA LYS A 511 22.34 -43.47 -19.35
C LYS A 511 20.91 -43.32 -19.86
N GLY A 512 19.97 -44.04 -19.24
CA GLY A 512 18.54 -43.89 -19.50
C GLY A 512 18.05 -42.46 -19.26
N LEU A 513 18.37 -41.88 -18.09
CA LEU A 513 18.03 -40.51 -17.74
C LEU A 513 18.59 -39.49 -18.75
N LEU A 514 19.85 -39.65 -19.16
CA LEU A 514 20.46 -38.77 -20.16
C LEU A 514 19.85 -38.95 -21.56
N ALA A 515 19.40 -40.15 -21.92
CA ALA A 515 18.69 -40.39 -23.17
C ALA A 515 17.30 -39.74 -23.16
N ILE A 516 16.59 -39.81 -22.03
CA ILE A 516 15.32 -39.11 -21.79
C ILE A 516 15.52 -37.60 -21.95
N ALA A 517 16.50 -37.04 -21.23
CA ALA A 517 16.78 -35.60 -21.26
C ALA A 517 17.09 -35.14 -22.69
N ARG A 518 17.97 -35.85 -23.39
CA ARG A 518 18.29 -35.58 -24.79
C ARG A 518 17.11 -35.83 -25.73
N GLY A 519 16.12 -36.64 -25.39
CA GLY A 519 14.96 -36.88 -26.24
C GLY A 519 14.02 -35.69 -26.32
N GLN A 520 13.96 -34.89 -25.25
CA GLN A 520 13.00 -33.79 -25.09
C GLN A 520 13.62 -32.41 -25.27
N LEU A 521 14.94 -32.28 -25.05
CA LEU A 521 15.62 -31.00 -25.22
C LEU A 521 15.82 -30.63 -26.70
N PRO A 522 15.80 -29.32 -27.03
CA PRO A 522 16.09 -28.82 -28.36
C PRO A 522 17.42 -29.36 -28.93
N GLY A 523 17.39 -29.82 -30.18
CA GLY A 523 18.57 -30.36 -30.86
C GLY A 523 19.00 -31.77 -30.41
N ARG A 524 18.15 -32.45 -29.62
CA ARG A 524 18.35 -33.77 -29.03
C ARG A 524 19.64 -33.94 -28.23
N ARG A 525 20.03 -32.90 -27.51
CA ARG A 525 21.33 -32.78 -26.85
C ARG A 525 21.17 -32.10 -25.50
N LEU A 526 22.01 -32.51 -24.54
CA LEU A 526 22.12 -31.83 -23.25
C LEU A 526 23.12 -30.69 -23.41
N GLN A 527 22.64 -29.45 -23.47
CA GLN A 527 23.44 -28.26 -23.77
C GLN A 527 24.42 -27.94 -22.64
N CYS A 528 25.57 -27.34 -22.99
CA CYS A 528 26.54 -26.89 -22.01
C CYS A 528 26.05 -25.65 -21.27
N GLN A 529 26.11 -25.64 -19.94
CA GLN A 529 25.66 -24.48 -19.13
C GLN A 529 26.51 -23.22 -19.34
N VAL A 530 27.76 -23.36 -19.78
CA VAL A 530 28.67 -22.20 -20.01
C VAL A 530 28.45 -21.57 -21.38
N ASN A 531 27.98 -22.35 -22.35
CA ASN A 531 27.75 -21.90 -23.74
C ASN A 531 26.50 -22.60 -24.28
N SER A 532 25.33 -22.33 -23.69
CA SER A 532 24.06 -23.03 -23.99
C SER A 532 23.58 -22.80 -25.43
N GLN A 533 23.93 -21.65 -25.98
CA GLN A 533 23.52 -21.17 -27.30
C GLN A 533 24.38 -21.67 -28.47
N ASP A 534 25.53 -22.32 -28.21
CA ASP A 534 26.34 -22.95 -29.25
C ASP A 534 26.00 -24.45 -29.34
N ASP A 535 25.40 -24.86 -30.46
CA ASP A 535 25.03 -26.23 -30.76
C ASP A 535 26.19 -27.25 -30.72
N LYS A 536 27.44 -26.78 -30.83
CA LYS A 536 28.63 -27.61 -30.68
C LYS A 536 28.91 -27.93 -29.21
N HIS A 537 28.49 -27.06 -28.29
CA HIS A 537 28.71 -27.18 -26.85
C HIS A 537 27.62 -28.04 -26.19
N ARG A 538 27.88 -29.35 -26.12
CA ARG A 538 27.00 -30.34 -25.49
C ARG A 538 27.75 -31.21 -24.48
N TYR A 539 27.06 -31.67 -23.45
CA TYR A 539 27.65 -32.58 -22.48
C TYR A 539 27.65 -34.03 -22.95
N ASN A 540 28.84 -34.64 -22.88
CA ASN A 540 29.08 -36.06 -23.06
C ASN A 540 29.56 -36.69 -21.75
N ILE A 541 29.33 -37.99 -21.62
CA ILE A 541 29.82 -38.75 -20.47
C ILE A 541 31.35 -38.87 -20.60
N HIS A 542 32.07 -38.38 -19.61
CA HIS A 542 33.52 -38.36 -19.60
C HIS A 542 34.13 -39.49 -18.74
N GLY A 543 33.47 -39.84 -17.64
CA GLY A 543 33.93 -40.87 -16.72
C GLY A 543 32.77 -41.47 -15.91
N TRP A 544 32.99 -42.65 -15.34
CA TRP A 544 32.00 -43.36 -14.51
C TRP A 544 32.45 -43.59 -13.07
N ASN A 545 33.75 -43.52 -12.78
CA ASN A 545 34.33 -43.69 -11.44
C ASN A 545 35.30 -42.55 -11.12
N PRO A 546 34.80 -41.39 -10.66
CA PRO A 546 33.39 -41.06 -10.43
C PRO A 546 32.68 -40.65 -11.73
N PHE A 547 31.34 -40.68 -11.72
CA PHE A 547 30.54 -40.22 -12.86
C PHE A 547 30.76 -38.72 -13.10
N ARG A 548 31.12 -38.37 -14.34
CA ARG A 548 31.35 -37.00 -14.77
C ARG A 548 30.86 -36.78 -16.19
N MET A 549 30.29 -35.61 -16.42
CA MET A 549 30.02 -35.10 -17.76
C MET A 549 31.04 -34.04 -18.13
N ARG A 550 31.37 -33.94 -19.41
CA ARG A 550 32.26 -32.90 -19.96
C ARG A 550 31.67 -32.34 -21.23
N CYS A 551 31.81 -31.03 -21.43
CA CYS A 551 31.47 -30.41 -22.70
C CYS A 551 32.32 -31.02 -23.83
N ALA A 552 31.69 -31.41 -24.93
CA ALA A 552 32.32 -32.07 -26.07
C ALA A 552 33.34 -31.17 -26.80
N VAL A 553 33.26 -29.85 -26.60
CA VAL A 553 34.20 -28.89 -27.20
C VAL A 553 35.45 -28.82 -26.33
N SER A 554 36.59 -29.16 -26.93
CA SER A 554 37.88 -29.26 -26.25
C SER A 554 38.29 -27.98 -25.54
N THR A 555 37.93 -26.81 -26.09
CA THR A 555 38.25 -25.47 -25.56
C THR A 555 37.31 -25.01 -24.43
N CYS A 556 36.15 -25.63 -24.23
CA CYS A 556 35.19 -25.21 -23.21
C CYS A 556 35.61 -25.65 -21.80
N HIS A 557 36.31 -26.79 -21.70
CA HIS A 557 36.79 -27.43 -20.45
C HIS A 557 35.77 -27.64 -19.32
N HIS A 558 34.50 -27.25 -19.49
CA HIS A 558 33.48 -27.35 -18.45
C HIS A 558 33.11 -28.81 -18.18
N ASN A 559 33.15 -29.19 -16.91
CA ASN A 559 32.84 -30.52 -16.42
C ASN A 559 31.77 -30.43 -15.35
N MET A 560 30.87 -31.40 -15.29
CA MET A 560 29.93 -31.57 -14.21
C MET A 560 30.22 -32.88 -13.49
N THR A 561 30.23 -32.83 -12.17
CA THR A 561 30.21 -33.98 -11.27
C THR A 561 28.83 -34.65 -11.31
N HIS A 562 28.72 -35.79 -10.62
CA HIS A 562 27.43 -36.48 -10.44
C HIS A 562 26.37 -35.56 -9.84
N THR A 563 26.68 -34.89 -8.73
CA THR A 563 25.77 -33.94 -8.07
C THR A 563 25.33 -32.81 -9.00
N GLU A 564 26.28 -32.16 -9.69
CA GLU A 564 25.96 -31.05 -10.60
C GLU A 564 25.12 -31.50 -11.80
N THR A 565 25.39 -32.69 -12.33
CA THR A 565 24.59 -33.25 -13.44
C THR A 565 23.14 -33.51 -13.02
N PHE A 566 22.93 -34.05 -11.82
CA PHE A 566 21.59 -34.33 -11.32
C PHE A 566 20.83 -33.08 -10.91
N ASN A 567 21.51 -32.07 -10.34
CA ASN A 567 20.93 -30.75 -10.09
C ASN A 567 20.49 -30.08 -11.39
N PHE A 568 21.32 -30.14 -12.42
CA PHE A 568 20.99 -29.56 -13.72
C PHE A 568 19.75 -30.22 -14.32
N ILE A 569 19.68 -31.56 -14.31
CA ILE A 569 18.51 -32.28 -14.83
C ILE A 569 17.27 -32.01 -13.97
N ALA A 570 17.41 -31.86 -12.66
CA ALA A 570 16.30 -31.47 -11.78
C ALA A 570 15.72 -30.10 -12.17
N GLN A 571 16.58 -29.10 -12.43
CA GLN A 571 16.15 -27.79 -12.91
C GLN A 571 15.42 -27.85 -14.25
N LEU A 572 15.86 -28.72 -15.16
CA LEU A 572 15.17 -28.92 -16.44
C LEU A 572 13.78 -29.56 -16.27
N VAL A 573 13.62 -30.44 -15.28
CA VAL A 573 12.31 -31.02 -14.92
C VAL A 573 11.41 -29.99 -14.23
N ASP A 574 11.95 -29.19 -13.32
CA ASP A 574 11.20 -28.19 -12.55
C ASP A 574 10.80 -26.98 -13.41
N SER A 575 11.59 -26.63 -14.42
CA SER A 575 11.26 -25.61 -15.44
C SER A 575 10.33 -26.10 -16.55
N GLY A 576 9.94 -27.39 -16.55
CA GLY A 576 9.06 -27.98 -17.55
C GLY A 576 9.71 -28.27 -18.90
N GLN A 577 11.04 -28.08 -19.03
CA GLN A 577 11.79 -28.47 -20.23
C GLN A 577 11.93 -29.99 -20.37
N LEU A 578 11.82 -30.73 -19.26
CA LEU A 578 11.65 -32.18 -19.22
C LEU A 578 10.35 -32.53 -18.50
N THR A 579 9.57 -33.45 -19.07
CA THR A 579 8.33 -33.92 -18.43
C THR A 579 8.64 -34.78 -17.21
N ARG A 580 7.89 -34.60 -16.11
CA ARG A 580 8.11 -35.32 -14.84
C ARG A 580 7.94 -36.83 -15.02
N GLU A 581 6.95 -37.22 -15.81
CA GLU A 581 6.64 -38.59 -16.17
C GLU A 581 7.84 -39.28 -16.82
N SER A 582 8.62 -38.54 -17.61
CA SER A 582 9.77 -39.10 -18.31
C SER A 582 10.92 -39.46 -17.39
N VAL A 583 11.02 -38.84 -16.21
CA VAL A 583 12.04 -39.13 -15.20
C VAL A 583 11.49 -39.98 -14.05
N CYS A 584 10.41 -40.72 -14.30
CA CYS A 584 9.72 -41.55 -13.32
C CYS A 584 9.26 -40.77 -12.06
N LEU A 585 9.14 -39.46 -12.17
CA LEU A 585 8.34 -38.70 -11.22
C LEU A 585 6.88 -38.89 -11.65
N PRO A 586 5.94 -38.99 -10.70
CA PRO A 586 4.55 -38.86 -11.08
C PRO A 586 4.39 -37.52 -11.84
N PRO A 587 3.44 -37.44 -12.80
CA PRO A 587 2.86 -36.14 -13.14
C PRO A 587 2.66 -35.37 -11.84
N LEU A 588 2.79 -34.05 -11.81
CA LEU A 588 2.29 -33.33 -10.64
C LEU A 588 0.84 -33.79 -10.45
N SER A 589 0.62 -34.66 -9.47
CA SER A 589 -0.66 -35.29 -9.28
C SER A 589 -1.48 -34.17 -8.70
N ILE A 590 -2.35 -33.64 -9.55
CA ILE A 590 -3.41 -32.69 -9.24
C ILE A 590 -4.47 -33.41 -8.38
N ASN A 591 -4.02 -34.16 -7.36
CA ASN A 591 -4.86 -34.89 -6.41
C ASN A 591 -4.61 -34.43 -4.97
N ASN A 592 -3.82 -33.39 -4.78
CA ASN A 592 -3.97 -32.51 -3.63
C ASN A 592 -4.10 -31.06 -4.11
N ILE A 593 -5.04 -30.79 -5.04
CA ILE A 593 -5.68 -29.47 -4.95
C ILE A 593 -6.57 -29.55 -3.71
N ASN A 594 -6.05 -29.08 -2.59
CA ASN A 594 -6.90 -28.78 -1.46
C ASN A 594 -7.70 -27.51 -1.81
N ILE A 595 -8.73 -27.62 -2.66
CA ILE A 595 -9.75 -26.57 -2.80
C ILE A 595 -10.69 -26.66 -1.60
N ASN A 596 -10.14 -26.61 -0.39
CA ASN A 596 -10.78 -25.92 0.73
C ASN A 596 -10.34 -24.46 0.74
N LEU A 597 -10.18 -23.86 -0.44
CA LEU A 597 -9.95 -22.43 -0.57
C LEU A 597 -11.31 -21.71 -0.41
N PRO A 598 -11.36 -20.61 0.34
CA PRO A 598 -12.58 -19.83 0.52
C PRO A 598 -13.15 -19.41 -0.85
N PRO A 599 -14.48 -19.23 -0.95
CA PRO A 599 -15.14 -18.86 -2.20
C PRO A 599 -14.48 -17.61 -2.80
N PRO A 600 -14.39 -17.52 -4.15
CA PRO A 600 -13.72 -16.40 -4.80
C PRO A 600 -14.32 -15.07 -4.34
N VAL A 601 -13.46 -14.09 -4.07
CA VAL A 601 -13.89 -12.72 -3.74
C VAL A 601 -14.16 -11.97 -5.05
N ASN A 602 -15.02 -12.52 -5.92
CA ASN A 602 -15.61 -11.71 -6.98
C ASN A 602 -16.83 -11.02 -6.39
N THR A 603 -16.64 -9.83 -5.82
CA THR A 603 -17.71 -8.98 -5.29
C THR A 603 -18.48 -8.31 -6.42
N LEU A 604 -19.29 -9.08 -7.15
CA LEU A 604 -20.20 -8.52 -8.15
C LEU A 604 -21.61 -9.05 -7.91
N ASN A 605 -22.48 -8.20 -7.35
CA ASN A 605 -23.93 -8.37 -7.42
C ASN A 605 -24.37 -7.90 -8.81
N LEU A 606 -24.54 -8.80 -9.79
CA LEU A 606 -24.97 -8.42 -11.14
C LEU A 606 -25.93 -9.42 -11.78
N SER A 607 -26.70 -8.90 -12.74
CA SER A 607 -27.79 -9.52 -13.49
C SER A 607 -27.33 -10.45 -14.63
N VAL A 608 -28.12 -11.49 -14.90
CA VAL A 608 -27.82 -12.73 -15.66
C VAL A 608 -27.43 -12.54 -17.15
N ASN A 609 -27.73 -11.40 -17.77
CA ASN A 609 -27.70 -11.23 -19.23
C ASN A 609 -26.29 -11.09 -19.87
N LEU A 610 -25.19 -11.27 -19.12
CA LEU A 610 -23.80 -11.11 -19.60
C LEU A 610 -22.90 -12.33 -19.32
N LEU A 611 -23.52 -13.50 -19.09
CA LEU A 611 -22.84 -14.72 -18.66
C LEU A 611 -23.02 -15.85 -19.67
N SER A 612 -21.97 -16.64 -19.87
CA SER A 612 -21.98 -17.87 -20.67
C SER A 612 -21.63 -19.06 -19.79
N LEU A 613 -22.45 -20.12 -19.83
CA LEU A 613 -22.15 -21.37 -19.13
C LEU A 613 -20.90 -22.03 -19.75
N VAL A 614 -19.98 -22.52 -18.91
CA VAL A 614 -18.80 -23.25 -19.37
C VAL A 614 -19.13 -24.73 -19.51
N ASN A 615 -19.29 -25.21 -20.75
CA ASN A 615 -19.79 -26.56 -21.05
C ASN A 615 -18.72 -27.68 -20.98
N SER A 616 -17.45 -27.34 -20.73
CA SER A 616 -16.31 -28.27 -20.85
C SER A 616 -15.28 -28.05 -19.73
N VAL A 617 -15.73 -28.25 -18.49
CA VAL A 617 -14.85 -28.17 -17.31
C VAL A 617 -14.27 -29.56 -17.03
N PRO A 618 -12.95 -29.69 -16.82
CA PRO A 618 -12.33 -30.98 -16.49
C PRO A 618 -13.01 -31.62 -15.28
N SER A 619 -13.31 -32.93 -15.37
CA SER A 619 -14.05 -33.68 -14.35
C SER A 619 -13.32 -33.85 -13.02
N GLN A 620 -12.03 -33.53 -12.97
CA GLN A 620 -11.27 -33.36 -11.73
C GLN A 620 -10.45 -32.07 -11.77
N PRO A 621 -10.42 -31.30 -10.66
CA PRO A 621 -11.17 -31.50 -9.41
C PRO A 621 -12.69 -31.24 -9.58
N SER A 622 -13.53 -31.74 -8.67
CA SER A 622 -14.97 -31.43 -8.73
C SER A 622 -15.17 -29.95 -8.39
N VAL A 623 -15.52 -29.14 -9.39
CA VAL A 623 -15.77 -27.72 -9.23
C VAL A 623 -17.26 -27.41 -9.37
N PRO A 624 -17.78 -26.38 -8.67
CA PRO A 624 -19.14 -25.91 -8.87
C PRO A 624 -19.37 -25.46 -10.32
N VAL A 625 -20.63 -25.38 -10.74
CA VAL A 625 -21.00 -24.87 -12.07
C VAL A 625 -20.39 -23.49 -12.29
N LEU A 626 -19.69 -23.32 -13.42
CA LEU A 626 -18.95 -22.11 -13.76
C LEU A 626 -19.59 -21.32 -14.90
N TYR A 627 -19.60 -20.01 -14.72
CA TYR A 627 -20.04 -19.03 -15.70
C TYR A 627 -18.85 -18.18 -16.10
N LYS A 628 -18.60 -18.10 -17.41
CA LYS A 628 -17.65 -17.17 -18.01
C LYS A 628 -18.35 -15.84 -18.29
N THR A 629 -17.70 -14.75 -17.95
CA THR A 629 -18.18 -13.40 -18.25
C THR A 629 -17.87 -13.00 -19.69
N ASN A 630 -18.47 -11.92 -20.19
CA ASN A 630 -18.09 -11.30 -21.47
C ASN A 630 -17.76 -9.82 -21.24
N TRP A 631 -16.93 -9.53 -20.24
CA TRP A 631 -16.69 -8.18 -19.75
C TRP A 631 -15.40 -7.57 -20.27
N ILE A 632 -14.40 -8.40 -20.56
CA ILE A 632 -13.08 -7.92 -20.90
C ILE A 632 -12.96 -7.78 -22.41
N ARG A 633 -12.39 -6.65 -22.85
CA ARG A 633 -12.07 -6.45 -24.26
C ARG A 633 -10.92 -7.37 -24.64
N PRO A 634 -10.95 -7.99 -25.84
CA PRO A 634 -9.87 -8.85 -26.31
C PRO A 634 -8.70 -8.00 -26.84
N ASP A 635 -8.03 -7.30 -25.94
CA ASP A 635 -6.83 -6.50 -26.22
C ASP A 635 -5.65 -6.98 -25.35
N GLY A 636 -4.45 -6.42 -25.59
CA GLY A 636 -3.24 -6.73 -24.82
C GLY A 636 -3.37 -6.44 -23.32
N SER A 637 -4.41 -5.71 -22.89
CA SER A 637 -4.67 -5.40 -21.50
C SER A 637 -5.70 -6.32 -20.83
N CYS A 638 -6.14 -7.38 -21.51
CA CYS A 638 -7.19 -8.26 -21.00
C CYS A 638 -6.85 -8.93 -19.65
N MET A 639 -5.63 -9.43 -19.45
CA MET A 639 -5.21 -10.04 -18.17
C MET A 639 -5.33 -9.05 -17.00
N PHE A 640 -4.79 -7.84 -17.18
CA PHE A 640 -4.83 -6.79 -16.18
C PHE A 640 -6.26 -6.30 -15.93
N SER A 641 -7.09 -6.27 -16.97
CA SER A 641 -8.51 -5.92 -16.88
C SER A 641 -9.29 -6.97 -16.10
N ALA A 642 -9.01 -8.26 -16.32
CA ALA A 642 -9.67 -9.35 -15.61
C ALA A 642 -9.31 -9.37 -14.12
N ILE A 643 -8.03 -9.14 -13.78
CA ILE A 643 -7.58 -8.99 -12.39
C ILE A 643 -8.22 -7.75 -11.75
N ALA A 644 -8.18 -6.61 -12.43
CA ALA A 644 -8.83 -5.38 -12.00
C ALA A 644 -10.32 -5.59 -11.70
N LYS A 645 -11.05 -6.29 -12.58
CA LYS A 645 -12.47 -6.62 -12.42
C LYS A 645 -12.70 -7.56 -11.24
N ALA A 646 -11.88 -8.60 -11.08
CA ALA A 646 -11.97 -9.51 -9.93
C ALA A 646 -11.73 -8.81 -8.60
N MET A 647 -10.82 -7.83 -8.56
CA MET A 647 -10.57 -6.97 -7.40
C MET A 647 -11.66 -5.90 -7.18
N GLY A 648 -12.82 -6.03 -7.84
CA GLY A 648 -13.97 -5.13 -7.69
C GLY A 648 -14.05 -4.01 -8.73
N ALA A 649 -13.30 -4.09 -9.84
CA ALA A 649 -13.27 -3.09 -10.92
C ALA A 649 -12.83 -1.68 -10.47
N LEU A 650 -12.06 -1.61 -9.39
CA LEU A 650 -11.71 -0.37 -8.68
C LEU A 650 -10.45 0.32 -9.22
N THR A 651 -9.65 -0.42 -9.97
CA THR A 651 -8.35 0.01 -10.50
C THR A 651 -8.33 -0.26 -11.99
N GLY A 652 -7.85 0.68 -12.81
CA GLY A 652 -7.76 0.47 -14.26
C GLY A 652 -6.70 -0.59 -14.62
N PRO A 653 -6.82 -1.28 -15.77
CA PRO A 653 -5.83 -2.27 -16.20
C PRO A 653 -4.41 -1.71 -16.31
N ASN A 654 -4.27 -0.44 -16.70
CA ASN A 654 -2.98 0.25 -16.79
C ASN A 654 -2.29 0.37 -15.42
N VAL A 655 -3.07 0.56 -14.36
CA VAL A 655 -2.56 0.70 -13.00
C VAL A 655 -2.08 -0.66 -12.48
N ILE A 656 -2.85 -1.73 -12.73
CA ILE A 656 -2.43 -3.10 -12.39
C ILE A 656 -1.14 -3.46 -13.15
N ARG A 657 -1.08 -3.18 -14.46
CA ARG A 657 0.10 -3.38 -15.30
C ARG A 657 1.33 -2.65 -14.74
N THR A 658 1.18 -1.35 -14.47
CA THR A 658 2.26 -0.52 -13.94
C THR A 658 2.75 -1.04 -12.59
N ALA A 659 1.84 -1.45 -11.71
CA ALA A 659 2.20 -1.95 -10.39
C ALA A 659 3.00 -3.26 -10.46
N GLY A 660 2.63 -4.18 -11.35
CA GLY A 660 3.39 -5.40 -11.61
C GLY A 660 4.80 -5.12 -12.16
N ILE A 661 4.91 -4.17 -13.10
CA ILE A 661 6.22 -3.76 -13.66
C ILE A 661 7.13 -3.19 -12.57
N VAL A 662 6.60 -2.28 -11.73
CA VAL A 662 7.35 -1.69 -10.62
C VAL A 662 7.81 -2.77 -9.64
N TRP A 663 6.93 -3.72 -9.31
CA TRP A 663 7.27 -4.84 -8.43
C TRP A 663 8.42 -5.68 -8.99
N MET A 664 8.37 -6.04 -10.28
CA MET A 664 9.44 -6.81 -10.93
C MET A 664 10.78 -6.05 -10.96
N ARG A 665 10.76 -4.71 -11.13
CA ARG A 665 12.00 -3.89 -11.02
C ARG A 665 12.58 -3.94 -9.61
N GLU A 666 11.74 -3.80 -8.60
CA GLU A 666 12.15 -3.82 -7.18
C GLU A 666 12.64 -5.20 -6.72
N HIS A 667 12.24 -6.27 -7.42
CA HIS A 667 12.60 -7.67 -7.16
C HIS A 667 13.37 -8.30 -8.33
N SER A 668 14.19 -7.50 -9.01
CA SER A 668 14.84 -7.88 -10.28
C SER A 668 15.62 -9.19 -10.24
N GLU A 669 16.29 -9.52 -9.14
CA GLU A 669 17.04 -10.78 -8.98
C GLU A 669 16.16 -12.02 -9.15
N GLN A 670 14.88 -11.96 -8.71
CA GLN A 670 13.93 -13.06 -8.83
C GLN A 670 13.44 -13.23 -10.28
N TYR A 671 13.15 -12.12 -10.96
CA TYR A 671 12.52 -12.15 -12.29
C TYR A 671 13.55 -12.22 -13.42
N GLN A 672 14.78 -11.81 -13.19
CA GLN A 672 15.86 -11.91 -14.17
C GLN A 672 16.19 -13.37 -14.51
N LEU A 673 15.98 -14.30 -13.56
CA LEU A 673 16.12 -15.74 -13.76
C LEU A 673 14.97 -16.35 -14.58
N LEU A 674 13.88 -15.62 -14.77
CA LEU A 674 12.69 -16.05 -15.52
C LEU A 674 12.68 -15.51 -16.96
N MET A 675 13.65 -14.66 -17.32
CA MET A 675 13.74 -14.10 -18.67
C MET A 675 14.45 -15.07 -19.61
N GLU A 676 14.03 -15.07 -20.88
CA GLU A 676 14.71 -15.83 -21.95
C GLU A 676 16.11 -15.26 -22.21
N ASP A 677 17.06 -16.10 -22.63
CA ASP A 677 18.49 -15.77 -22.77
C ASP A 677 18.80 -14.56 -23.68
N ASP A 678 17.86 -14.16 -24.53
CA ASP A 678 17.94 -13.04 -25.47
C ASP A 678 17.21 -11.77 -25.02
N MET A 679 16.54 -11.79 -23.87
CA MET A 679 15.76 -10.65 -23.36
C MET A 679 16.21 -10.26 -21.94
N SER A 680 16.73 -9.04 -21.78
CA SER A 680 16.96 -8.51 -20.43
C SER A 680 15.64 -8.20 -19.73
N LEU A 681 15.62 -8.26 -18.39
CA LEU A 681 14.44 -7.87 -17.61
C LEU A 681 14.00 -6.44 -17.95
N ASP A 682 14.93 -5.51 -18.14
CA ASP A 682 14.60 -4.14 -18.56
C ASP A 682 13.91 -4.11 -19.92
N THR A 683 14.40 -4.87 -20.90
CA THR A 683 13.79 -4.99 -22.24
C THR A 683 12.39 -5.59 -22.16
N TYR A 684 12.24 -6.64 -21.35
CA TYR A 684 10.94 -7.27 -21.07
C TYR A 684 9.96 -6.26 -20.46
N LEU A 685 10.39 -5.51 -19.45
CA LEU A 685 9.54 -4.54 -18.75
C LEU A 685 9.19 -3.34 -19.61
N ASP A 686 10.11 -2.89 -20.47
CA ASP A 686 9.85 -1.85 -21.45
C ASP A 686 8.81 -2.32 -22.47
N ARG A 687 8.89 -3.57 -22.94
CA ARG A 687 7.84 -4.17 -23.79
C ARG A 687 6.52 -4.34 -23.03
N MET A 688 6.56 -4.79 -21.78
CA MET A 688 5.37 -4.98 -20.94
C MET A 688 4.67 -3.66 -20.60
N SER A 689 5.39 -2.53 -20.68
CA SER A 689 4.81 -1.20 -20.51
C SER A 689 3.89 -0.77 -21.66
N ASP A 690 4.05 -1.35 -22.86
CA ASP A 690 3.17 -1.11 -24.00
C ASP A 690 1.78 -1.73 -23.77
N LEU A 691 0.73 -0.92 -23.87
CA LEU A 691 -0.67 -1.34 -23.63
C LEU A 691 -1.16 -2.44 -24.59
N SER A 692 -0.49 -2.63 -25.74
CA SER A 692 -0.76 -3.69 -26.71
C SER A 692 -0.10 -5.02 -26.35
N THR A 693 0.87 -5.03 -25.44
CA THR A 693 1.55 -6.26 -24.99
C THR A 693 0.65 -7.05 -24.06
N PHE A 694 0.40 -8.32 -24.41
CA PHE A 694 -0.34 -9.27 -23.59
C PHE A 694 0.44 -9.65 -22.32
N GLY A 695 -0.29 -9.80 -21.22
CA GLY A 695 0.26 -10.29 -19.97
C GLY A 695 0.57 -11.78 -20.02
N ASP A 696 1.67 -12.18 -19.40
CA ASP A 696 2.14 -13.56 -19.32
C ASP A 696 2.25 -14.05 -17.87
N HIS A 697 2.83 -15.23 -17.68
CA HIS A 697 2.99 -15.86 -16.38
C HIS A 697 3.92 -15.07 -15.43
N ALA A 698 4.98 -14.43 -15.95
CA ALA A 698 5.97 -13.74 -15.11
C ALA A 698 5.37 -12.48 -14.47
N ILE A 699 4.67 -11.67 -15.27
CA ILE A 699 3.96 -10.50 -14.74
C ILE A 699 2.76 -10.91 -13.88
N LEU A 700 2.08 -12.02 -14.20
CA LEU A 700 0.99 -12.55 -13.36
C LEU A 700 1.50 -12.99 -11.98
N HIS A 701 2.64 -13.69 -11.94
CA HIS A 701 3.30 -14.07 -10.69
C HIS A 701 3.65 -12.85 -9.84
N ALA A 702 4.23 -11.81 -10.46
CA ALA A 702 4.52 -10.55 -9.78
C ALA A 702 3.27 -9.91 -9.16
N LEU A 703 2.14 -9.94 -9.88
CA LEU A 703 0.87 -9.43 -9.37
C LEU A 703 0.32 -10.27 -8.21
N CYS A 704 0.50 -11.61 -8.25
CA CYS A 704 0.16 -12.49 -7.13
C CYS A 704 0.93 -12.08 -5.87
N GLN A 705 2.26 -11.95 -5.96
CA GLN A 705 3.11 -11.56 -4.83
C GLN A 705 2.77 -10.17 -4.29
N LEU A 706 2.62 -9.19 -5.19
CA LEU A 706 2.32 -7.80 -4.84
C LEU A 706 0.99 -7.65 -4.08
N TYR A 707 -0.06 -8.32 -4.57
CA TYR A 707 -1.41 -8.18 -4.03
C TYR A 707 -1.80 -9.28 -3.04
N GLN A 708 -0.86 -10.18 -2.69
CA GLN A 708 -1.11 -11.30 -1.78
C GLN A 708 -2.31 -12.16 -2.24
N LEU A 709 -2.40 -12.39 -3.56
CA LEU A 709 -3.50 -13.12 -4.19
C LEU A 709 -3.01 -14.41 -4.84
N SER A 710 -3.91 -15.38 -4.95
CA SER A 710 -3.75 -16.56 -5.80
C SER A 710 -4.71 -16.50 -6.98
N VAL A 711 -4.24 -16.84 -8.17
CA VAL A 711 -5.06 -16.89 -9.39
C VAL A 711 -5.20 -18.34 -9.84
N VAL A 712 -6.42 -18.77 -10.07
CA VAL A 712 -6.77 -20.05 -10.67
C VAL A 712 -7.29 -19.79 -12.07
N ILE A 713 -6.75 -20.45 -13.08
CA ILE A 713 -7.05 -20.21 -14.49
C ILE A 713 -7.56 -21.50 -15.13
N LEU A 714 -8.76 -21.46 -15.72
CA LEU A 714 -9.21 -22.48 -16.66
C LEU A 714 -8.72 -22.10 -18.05
N LYS A 715 -7.65 -22.75 -18.52
CA LYS A 715 -7.09 -22.55 -19.85
C LYS A 715 -7.77 -23.48 -20.84
N VAL A 716 -8.17 -22.96 -22.00
CA VAL A 716 -8.73 -23.72 -23.11
C VAL A 716 -7.84 -23.55 -24.33
N ASP A 717 -7.16 -24.63 -24.73
CA ASP A 717 -6.29 -24.68 -25.90
C ASP A 717 -6.80 -25.79 -26.83
N ASN A 718 -6.99 -25.48 -28.12
CA ASN A 718 -7.43 -26.47 -29.13
C ASN A 718 -8.68 -27.30 -28.77
N GLY A 719 -9.55 -26.76 -27.91
CA GLY A 719 -10.77 -27.44 -27.44
C GLY A 719 -10.58 -28.30 -26.19
N GLU A 720 -9.37 -28.40 -25.66
CA GLU A 720 -9.06 -29.07 -24.40
C GLU A 720 -8.92 -28.06 -23.25
N SER A 721 -9.50 -28.39 -22.10
CA SER A 721 -9.49 -27.54 -20.91
C SER A 721 -8.51 -28.06 -19.86
N SER A 722 -7.74 -27.17 -19.24
CA SER A 722 -6.79 -27.48 -18.16
C SER A 722 -6.78 -26.40 -17.07
N TRP A 723 -6.50 -26.78 -15.83
CA TRP A 723 -6.36 -25.83 -14.71
C TRP A 723 -4.91 -25.43 -14.50
N LEU A 724 -4.67 -24.13 -14.36
CA LEU A 724 -3.40 -23.56 -13.92
C LEU A 724 -3.63 -22.79 -12.61
N GLN A 725 -2.63 -22.79 -11.74
CA GLN A 725 -2.66 -22.00 -10.52
C GLN A 725 -1.36 -21.20 -10.41
N VAL A 726 -1.50 -19.91 -10.10
CA VAL A 726 -0.38 -19.02 -9.78
C VAL A 726 -0.60 -18.56 -8.34
N SER A 727 0.28 -19.02 -7.45
CA SER A 727 0.16 -18.81 -6.00
C SER A 727 1.30 -17.96 -5.46
N LEU A 728 1.16 -17.55 -4.20
CA LEU A 728 2.23 -16.97 -3.39
C LEU A 728 3.36 -17.97 -3.17
N GLU A 729 4.59 -17.47 -3.04
CA GLU A 729 5.75 -18.31 -2.70
C GLU A 729 5.75 -18.67 -1.21
N ASP A 730 5.29 -17.75 -0.35
CA ASP A 730 5.18 -17.93 1.10
C ASP A 730 3.83 -17.40 1.62
N GLY A 731 3.05 -18.25 2.30
CA GLY A 731 1.83 -17.88 3.03
C GLY A 731 0.50 -18.26 2.37
N ASP A 732 -0.58 -18.20 3.16
CA ASP A 732 -1.94 -18.40 2.66
C ASP A 732 -2.42 -17.15 1.90
N PRO A 733 -3.03 -17.29 0.72
CA PRO A 733 -3.49 -16.14 -0.05
C PRO A 733 -4.63 -15.40 0.65
N GLU A 734 -4.55 -14.06 0.66
CA GLU A 734 -5.62 -13.21 1.19
C GLU A 734 -6.85 -13.23 0.26
N PHE A 735 -6.63 -13.45 -1.05
CA PHE A 735 -7.68 -13.50 -2.08
C PHE A 735 -7.43 -14.62 -3.10
N VAL A 736 -8.49 -15.28 -3.56
CA VAL A 736 -8.43 -16.24 -4.68
C VAL A 736 -9.31 -15.73 -5.83
N ILE A 737 -8.72 -15.58 -7.02
CA ILE A 737 -9.37 -15.10 -8.24
C ILE A 737 -9.44 -16.23 -9.26
N TRP A 738 -10.58 -16.38 -9.93
CA TRP A 738 -10.78 -17.41 -10.96
C TRP A 738 -10.92 -16.76 -12.33
N LEU A 739 -10.11 -17.19 -13.29
CA LEU A 739 -10.05 -16.65 -14.65
C LEU A 739 -10.24 -17.75 -15.69
N HIS A 740 -10.71 -17.36 -16.87
CA HIS A 740 -10.78 -18.19 -18.07
C HIS A 740 -9.77 -17.66 -19.08
N LEU A 741 -8.95 -18.53 -19.65
CA LEU A 741 -7.97 -18.18 -20.68
C LEU A 741 -8.30 -18.93 -21.98
N THR A 742 -8.44 -18.21 -23.09
CA THR A 742 -8.65 -18.80 -24.42
C THR A 742 -7.76 -18.10 -25.43
N GLY A 743 -6.83 -18.84 -26.03
CA GLY A 743 -5.72 -18.22 -26.76
C GLY A 743 -4.94 -17.31 -25.82
N GLU A 744 -4.88 -16.01 -26.13
CA GLU A 744 -4.22 -14.99 -25.30
C GLU A 744 -5.20 -14.15 -24.46
N HIS A 745 -6.51 -14.46 -24.52
CA HIS A 745 -7.55 -13.63 -23.91
C HIS A 745 -8.00 -14.14 -22.54
N TYR A 746 -7.88 -13.28 -21.53
CA TYR A 746 -8.34 -13.52 -20.17
C TYR A 746 -9.73 -12.94 -19.89
N GLU A 747 -10.52 -13.69 -19.13
CA GLU A 747 -11.87 -13.32 -18.73
C GLU A 747 -12.16 -13.82 -17.30
N ASN A 748 -13.17 -13.28 -16.60
CA ASN A 748 -13.49 -13.71 -15.24
C ASN A 748 -14.35 -14.99 -15.23
N LEU A 749 -14.11 -15.87 -14.26
CA LEU A 749 -14.97 -17.00 -13.94
C LEU A 749 -15.74 -16.75 -12.66
N LEU A 750 -17.03 -17.07 -12.70
CA LEU A 750 -17.95 -16.96 -11.58
C LEU A 750 -18.53 -18.34 -11.25
N THR A 751 -18.78 -18.57 -9.97
CA THR A 751 -19.53 -19.72 -9.47
C THR A 751 -21.02 -19.39 -9.40
N GLU A 752 -21.87 -20.41 -9.37
CA GLU A 752 -23.33 -20.24 -9.17
C GLU A 752 -23.70 -19.33 -7.99
N ARG A 753 -22.98 -19.41 -6.86
CA ARG A 753 -23.24 -18.56 -5.67
C ARG A 753 -22.98 -17.06 -5.91
N GLN A 754 -22.21 -16.72 -6.93
CA GLN A 754 -21.87 -15.35 -7.30
C GLN A 754 -22.79 -14.81 -8.39
N VAL A 755 -23.65 -15.66 -8.95
CA VAL A 755 -24.64 -15.30 -9.96
C VAL A 755 -26.01 -15.25 -9.25
N LYS A 756 -26.62 -14.07 -9.16
CA LYS A 756 -28.02 -13.97 -8.72
C LYS A 756 -28.93 -14.18 -9.93
N PHE A 757 -29.64 -15.30 -9.94
CA PHE A 757 -30.75 -15.54 -10.87
C PHE A 757 -31.94 -14.63 -10.57
#